data_AF-A0A5N8WET2-F1
#
_entry.id   AF-A0A5N8WET2-F1
#
_cell.length_a   1.000
_cell.length_b   1.000
_cell.length_c   1.000
_cell.angle_alpha   90.00
_cell.angle_beta   90.00
_cell.angle_gamma   90.00
#
_symmetry.space_group_name_H-M   'P 1'
#
loop_
_entity.id
_entity.type
_entity.pdbx_description
1 polymer ?
#
loop_
_entity_poly.entity_id
_entity_poly.type
_entity_poly.pdbx_seq_one_letter_code
_entity_poly.pdbx_strand_id
1 'polypeptide(L)'
;MTDRAGRRRARRLAIGAAVVLALAGMNGPWLYRFSSEKYHQYKINKPEYKAANGKWEIVEFPEEYRQNTIHAALLRTGKVLLIAGSGNNADNFDAKKFDTRIWDPVKGTIKRVPTPKDLFCTGHTQLGNGNLLIAGGTKRYEKLKGDVTKAGGLMIVHNENPDKPITLPAGTKFTGKENGKTFISKDPVLVPRAEKKFDPATGAFLGNDPGLGRIYVEAARSGKKYETGTEDNYRIQGLTGTDARNTYGIAQKLALDKKDFQGIRDAFEFDPVAEKYIKVDPMNEARWYPTLTTLSDGKVLSLSGLDEIGQLVPGKNEVYDPATRSWTYTPKTRQFPTYPAISLMQNGKLFYSGANAGYGPDDVGRDPGIWDLRSNKFTKVPGMSDKKLLETAGTVLLPPAQDEKYMVIGGGGVGESQRSSKKTRVVDLLKDDPEFVDGPSMEKGTRYPQASILPDDTVLISGGSEDYRGRGDSDILQARLYDAKSGDMRRVADPLVGRNYHSGSILLPDGRVMFFGSDSLYADKANTKPGKFEQRIEIYTPPYLYRNARPSLSGGPKTVRRGASATFTTQHASEVKTARLIRPSASTHVTDVDQKSIALDFKATGDTLKVTVPKNRNLVQSGWYMLFVTDDQGTPSKAQWVRVP
;
A
#
# COMPACT_ATOMS: atom_id res chain seq x y z
N MET A 1 -72.21 -46.29 -11.40
CA MET A 1 -71.53 -45.32 -12.27
C MET A 1 -70.67 -44.41 -11.41
N THR A 2 -69.43 -44.82 -11.17
CA THR A 2 -68.48 -44.14 -10.29
C THR A 2 -67.65 -43.16 -11.10
N ASP A 3 -67.56 -41.92 -10.63
CA ASP A 3 -67.02 -40.72 -11.29
C ASP A 3 -65.54 -40.84 -11.69
N ARG A 4 -65.26 -41.65 -12.72
CA ARG A 4 -63.93 -41.81 -13.34
C ARG A 4 -63.51 -40.57 -14.15
N ALA A 5 -64.47 -39.80 -14.63
CA ALA A 5 -64.22 -38.58 -15.42
C ALA A 5 -63.73 -37.43 -14.53
N GLY A 6 -64.37 -37.20 -13.36
CA GLY A 6 -63.96 -36.20 -12.37
C GLY A 6 -62.56 -36.45 -11.81
N ARG A 7 -62.22 -37.70 -11.47
CA ARG A 7 -60.89 -38.07 -10.98
C ARG A 7 -59.77 -37.85 -12.00
N ARG A 8 -60.00 -38.13 -13.29
CA ARG A 8 -58.99 -37.86 -14.34
C ARG A 8 -58.78 -36.36 -14.54
N ARG A 9 -59.84 -35.55 -14.46
CA ARG A 9 -59.75 -34.08 -14.58
C ARG A 9 -59.03 -33.47 -13.38
N ALA A 10 -59.36 -33.90 -12.16
CA ALA A 10 -58.68 -33.49 -10.93
C ALA A 10 -57.19 -33.86 -10.95
N ARG A 11 -56.83 -35.08 -11.39
CA ARG A 11 -55.43 -35.51 -11.52
C ARG A 11 -54.66 -34.69 -12.55
N ARG A 12 -55.27 -34.37 -13.70
CA ARG A 12 -54.63 -33.51 -14.71
C ARG A 12 -54.42 -32.08 -14.21
N LEU A 13 -55.39 -31.53 -13.49
CA LEU A 13 -55.26 -30.21 -12.85
C LEU A 13 -54.18 -30.21 -11.77
N ALA A 14 -54.12 -31.25 -10.93
CA ALA A 14 -53.09 -31.39 -9.90
C ALA A 14 -51.69 -31.54 -10.50
N ILE A 15 -51.53 -32.34 -11.55
CA ILE A 15 -50.24 -32.47 -12.27
C ILE A 15 -49.89 -31.15 -12.96
N GLY A 16 -50.84 -30.48 -13.61
CA GLY A 16 -50.63 -29.17 -14.23
C GLY A 16 -50.19 -28.11 -13.22
N ALA A 17 -50.86 -28.04 -12.06
CA ALA A 17 -50.49 -27.14 -10.97
C ALA A 17 -49.11 -27.47 -10.38
N ALA A 18 -48.80 -28.76 -10.19
CA ALA A 18 -47.49 -29.19 -9.71
C ALA A 18 -46.37 -28.86 -10.70
N VAL A 19 -46.60 -29.01 -12.01
CA VAL A 19 -45.64 -28.63 -13.06
C VAL A 19 -45.44 -27.12 -13.09
N VAL A 20 -46.52 -26.33 -12.99
CA VAL A 20 -46.41 -24.85 -12.92
C VAL A 20 -45.66 -24.39 -11.68
N LEU A 21 -45.94 -24.98 -10.51
CA LEU A 21 -45.23 -24.68 -9.25
C LEU A 21 -43.76 -25.09 -9.32
N ALA A 22 -43.45 -26.24 -9.94
CA ALA A 22 -42.08 -26.67 -10.16
C ALA A 22 -41.33 -25.72 -11.11
N LEU A 23 -41.96 -25.31 -12.22
CA LEU A 23 -41.38 -24.35 -13.16
C LEU A 23 -41.21 -22.96 -12.52
N ALA A 24 -42.16 -22.51 -11.70
CA ALA A 24 -42.05 -21.26 -10.94
C ALA A 24 -40.97 -21.34 -9.85
N GLY A 25 -40.83 -22.48 -9.17
CA GLY A 25 -39.76 -22.72 -8.20
C GLY A 25 -38.37 -22.80 -8.83
N MET A 26 -38.26 -23.38 -10.03
CA MET A 26 -36.99 -23.47 -10.77
C MET A 26 -36.59 -22.13 -11.40
N ASN A 27 -37.54 -21.35 -11.94
CA ASN A 27 -37.25 -20.08 -12.61
C ASN A 27 -37.32 -18.86 -11.69
N GLY A 28 -38.02 -18.95 -10.55
CA GLY A 28 -38.22 -17.85 -9.60
C GLY A 28 -36.92 -17.24 -9.07
N PRO A 29 -35.92 -18.03 -8.61
CA PRO A 29 -34.62 -17.51 -8.20
C PRO A 29 -33.87 -16.80 -9.32
N TRP A 30 -33.98 -17.27 -10.57
CA TRP A 30 -33.36 -16.66 -11.74
C TRP A 30 -34.03 -15.33 -12.12
N LEU A 31 -35.37 -15.31 -12.17
CA LEU A 31 -36.17 -14.09 -12.37
C LEU A 31 -35.88 -13.04 -11.28
N TYR A 32 -35.78 -13.46 -10.01
CA TYR A 32 -35.44 -12.57 -8.91
C TYR A 32 -34.02 -12.00 -9.04
N ARG A 33 -33.01 -12.82 -9.37
CA ARG A 33 -31.63 -12.34 -9.61
C ARG A 33 -31.58 -11.36 -10.78
N PHE A 34 -32.19 -11.70 -11.91
CA PHE A 34 -32.21 -10.83 -13.08
C PHE A 34 -32.93 -9.50 -12.81
N SER A 35 -34.11 -9.54 -12.18
CA SER A 35 -34.87 -8.34 -11.86
C SER A 35 -34.18 -7.47 -10.80
N SER A 36 -33.55 -8.07 -9.78
CA SER A 36 -32.75 -7.33 -8.79
C SER A 36 -31.50 -6.71 -9.40
N GLU A 37 -30.82 -7.39 -10.33
CA GLU A 37 -29.68 -6.84 -11.05
C GLU A 37 -30.09 -5.71 -12.00
N LYS A 38 -31.17 -5.87 -12.77
CA LYS A 38 -31.72 -4.80 -13.61
C LYS A 38 -32.17 -3.60 -12.79
N TYR A 39 -32.82 -3.83 -11.65
CA TYR A 39 -33.20 -2.77 -10.73
C TYR A 39 -31.99 -2.07 -10.12
N HIS A 40 -30.96 -2.83 -9.72
CA HIS A 40 -29.70 -2.27 -9.22
C HIS A 40 -29.04 -1.39 -10.28
N GLN A 41 -28.88 -1.88 -11.51
CA GLN A 41 -28.35 -1.11 -12.63
C GLN A 41 -29.18 0.14 -12.93
N TYR A 42 -30.51 0.03 -12.93
CA TYR A 42 -31.38 1.20 -13.08
C TYR A 42 -31.15 2.22 -11.96
N LYS A 43 -31.12 1.78 -10.69
CA LYS A 43 -30.96 2.64 -9.51
C LYS A 43 -29.62 3.37 -9.50
N ILE A 44 -28.51 2.68 -9.73
CA ILE A 44 -27.16 3.28 -9.66
C ILE A 44 -26.87 4.25 -10.82
N ASN A 45 -27.65 4.17 -11.91
CA ASN A 45 -27.49 5.04 -13.08
C ASN A 45 -28.38 6.28 -13.07
N LYS A 46 -29.32 6.40 -12.11
CA LYS A 46 -30.17 7.58 -11.95
C LYS A 46 -29.33 8.85 -11.73
N PRO A 47 -29.68 9.99 -12.34
CA PRO A 47 -28.99 11.26 -12.10
C PRO A 47 -28.90 11.62 -10.61
N GLU A 48 -29.98 11.45 -9.85
CA GLU A 48 -30.02 11.80 -8.42
C GLU A 48 -29.10 10.89 -7.59
N TYR A 49 -29.03 9.60 -7.95
CA TYR A 49 -28.12 8.66 -7.30
C TYR A 49 -26.66 9.04 -7.57
N LYS A 50 -26.30 9.34 -8.82
CA LYS A 50 -24.93 9.70 -9.21
C LYS A 50 -24.51 11.04 -8.60
N ALA A 51 -25.41 12.02 -8.55
CA ALA A 51 -25.16 13.32 -7.90
C ALA A 51 -24.88 13.21 -6.39
N ALA A 52 -25.42 12.18 -5.73
CA ALA A 52 -25.17 11.90 -4.32
C ALA A 52 -23.99 10.94 -4.09
N ASN A 53 -23.77 9.96 -4.97
CA ASN A 53 -22.93 8.79 -4.69
C ASN A 53 -21.76 8.60 -5.67
N GLY A 54 -21.71 9.37 -6.75
CA GLY A 54 -20.76 9.12 -7.83
C GLY A 54 -21.09 7.84 -8.59
N LYS A 55 -20.13 7.35 -9.37
CA LYS A 55 -20.26 6.13 -10.16
C LYS A 55 -18.90 5.49 -10.43
N TRP A 56 -18.90 4.17 -10.51
CA TRP A 56 -17.75 3.35 -10.89
C TRP A 56 -17.89 2.87 -12.33
N GLU A 57 -16.74 2.72 -13.00
CA GLU A 57 -16.63 2.16 -14.34
C GLU A 57 -15.39 1.28 -14.41
N ILE A 58 -15.54 0.06 -14.94
CA ILE A 58 -14.41 -0.82 -15.23
C ILE A 58 -13.77 -0.37 -16.54
N VAL A 59 -12.44 -0.24 -16.54
CA VAL A 59 -11.65 -0.09 -17.77
C VAL A 59 -10.80 -1.35 -17.93
N GLU A 60 -11.02 -2.05 -19.04
CA GLU A 60 -10.19 -3.18 -19.43
C GLU A 60 -9.22 -2.78 -20.54
N PHE A 61 -7.95 -3.12 -20.36
CA PHE A 61 -6.97 -3.00 -21.43
C PHE A 61 -7.02 -4.22 -22.35
N PRO A 62 -6.61 -4.05 -23.63
CA PRO A 62 -6.33 -5.19 -24.50
C PRO A 62 -5.36 -6.16 -23.82
N GLU A 63 -5.52 -7.46 -24.09
CA GLU A 63 -4.84 -8.53 -23.39
C GLU A 63 -3.32 -8.37 -23.38
N GLU A 64 -2.74 -7.90 -24.49
CA GLU A 64 -1.31 -7.66 -24.65
C GLU A 64 -0.76 -6.53 -23.76
N TYR A 65 -1.62 -5.67 -23.22
CA TYR A 65 -1.22 -4.59 -22.30
C TYR A 65 -1.53 -4.90 -20.84
N ARG A 66 -2.30 -5.94 -20.55
CA ARG A 66 -2.61 -6.35 -19.17
C ARG A 66 -1.31 -6.71 -18.43
N GLN A 67 -1.30 -6.39 -17.15
CA GLN A 67 -0.23 -6.73 -16.21
C GLN A 67 -0.79 -6.73 -14.78
N ASN A 68 -0.06 -7.33 -13.85
CA ASN A 68 -0.38 -7.31 -12.44
C ASN A 68 0.15 -6.01 -11.83
N THR A 69 -0.58 -4.90 -12.01
CA THR A 69 -0.15 -3.59 -11.51
C THR A 69 -0.19 -3.56 -9.99
N ILE A 70 0.94 -3.21 -9.36
CA ILE A 70 1.12 -3.24 -7.89
C ILE A 70 1.58 -1.88 -7.36
N HIS A 71 2.20 -1.07 -8.21
CA HIS A 71 2.48 0.33 -7.93
C HIS A 71 1.86 1.19 -9.01
N ALA A 72 1.38 2.37 -8.63
CA ALA A 72 1.04 3.40 -9.59
C ALA A 72 1.47 4.77 -9.11
N ALA A 73 1.84 5.65 -10.05
CA ALA A 73 2.13 7.04 -9.78
C ALA A 73 1.55 7.94 -10.86
N LEU A 74 0.89 9.03 -10.46
CA LEU A 74 0.50 10.06 -11.41
C LEU A 74 1.72 10.92 -11.76
N LEU A 75 2.06 10.96 -13.04
CA LEU A 75 3.19 11.73 -13.55
C LEU A 75 2.77 13.16 -13.87
N ARG A 76 3.72 14.11 -13.82
CA ARG A 76 3.51 15.52 -14.17
C ARG A 76 3.11 15.79 -15.64
N THR A 77 3.08 14.75 -16.47
CA THR A 77 2.54 14.78 -17.84
C THR A 77 1.04 14.52 -17.89
N GLY A 78 0.39 14.20 -16.76
CA GLY A 78 -1.02 13.80 -16.66
C GLY A 78 -1.26 12.31 -16.91
N LYS A 79 -0.21 11.55 -17.28
CA LYS A 79 -0.27 10.10 -17.48
C LYS A 79 0.01 9.35 -16.18
N VAL A 80 -0.43 8.11 -16.10
CA VAL A 80 -0.19 7.24 -14.94
C VAL A 80 0.86 6.19 -15.29
N LEU A 81 1.92 6.11 -14.49
CA LEU A 81 2.88 5.02 -14.52
C LEU A 81 2.30 3.85 -13.74
N LEU A 82 2.22 2.67 -14.35
CA LEU A 82 1.73 1.43 -13.74
C LEU A 82 2.88 0.43 -13.72
N ILE A 83 3.36 0.05 -12.54
CA ILE A 83 4.53 -0.82 -12.37
C ILE A 83 4.05 -2.17 -11.84
N ALA A 84 4.38 -3.23 -12.57
CA ALA A 84 4.18 -4.61 -12.13
C ALA A 84 5.49 -5.25 -11.67
N GLY A 85 6.60 -4.95 -12.35
CA GLY A 85 7.79 -5.80 -12.25
C GLY A 85 7.45 -7.18 -12.78
N SER A 86 7.79 -8.22 -12.05
CA SER A 86 7.33 -9.60 -12.30
C SER A 86 5.84 -9.80 -12.00
N GLY A 87 5.22 -8.93 -11.20
CA GLY A 87 3.80 -8.96 -10.90
C GLY A 87 3.40 -10.01 -9.85
N ASN A 88 4.30 -10.34 -8.92
CA ASN A 88 4.15 -11.46 -7.97
C ASN A 88 3.81 -12.80 -8.64
N ASN A 89 4.29 -13.01 -9.87
CA ASN A 89 4.07 -14.21 -10.66
C ASN A 89 5.40 -14.96 -10.86
N ALA A 90 5.48 -16.22 -10.42
CA ALA A 90 6.73 -16.97 -10.45
C ALA A 90 7.25 -17.20 -11.88
N ASP A 91 6.36 -17.53 -12.82
CA ASP A 91 6.72 -17.78 -14.22
C ASP A 91 7.34 -16.54 -14.88
N ASN A 92 6.75 -15.35 -14.64
CA ASN A 92 7.29 -14.09 -15.12
C ASN A 92 8.68 -13.82 -14.53
N PHE A 93 8.87 -14.09 -13.23
CA PHE A 93 10.15 -13.91 -12.57
C PHE A 93 11.23 -14.86 -13.12
N ASP A 94 10.92 -16.14 -13.24
CA ASP A 94 11.83 -17.16 -13.78
C ASP A 94 12.21 -16.86 -15.24
N ALA A 95 11.27 -16.33 -16.02
CA ALA A 95 11.48 -15.86 -17.38
C ALA A 95 12.16 -14.47 -17.49
N LYS A 96 12.46 -13.81 -16.36
CA LYS A 96 12.97 -12.42 -16.29
C LYS A 96 12.10 -11.42 -17.07
N LYS A 97 10.79 -11.66 -17.09
CA LYS A 97 9.79 -10.78 -17.71
C LYS A 97 9.33 -9.75 -16.68
N PHE A 98 9.76 -8.51 -16.88
CA PHE A 98 9.39 -7.38 -16.02
C PHE A 98 8.58 -6.36 -16.81
N ASP A 99 7.45 -5.96 -16.23
CA ASP A 99 6.43 -5.18 -16.92
C ASP A 99 6.22 -3.80 -16.27
N THR A 100 6.10 -2.80 -17.12
CA THR A 100 5.63 -1.46 -16.79
C THR A 100 4.75 -0.95 -17.93
N ARG A 101 3.72 -0.18 -17.59
CA ARG A 101 2.88 0.54 -18.54
C ARG A 101 2.84 2.02 -18.22
N ILE A 102 2.57 2.80 -19.26
CA ILE A 102 2.06 4.15 -19.11
C ILE A 102 0.67 4.20 -19.70
N TRP A 103 -0.28 4.70 -18.91
CA TRP A 103 -1.66 4.91 -19.31
C TRP A 103 -1.97 6.41 -19.39
N ASP A 104 -2.56 6.84 -20.50
CA ASP A 104 -3.06 8.19 -20.69
C ASP A 104 -4.57 8.21 -20.37
N PRO A 105 -4.99 8.81 -19.24
CA PRO A 105 -6.39 8.80 -18.80
C PRO A 105 -7.32 9.67 -19.66
N VAL A 106 -6.75 10.56 -20.49
CA VAL A 106 -7.51 11.47 -21.36
C VAL A 106 -7.72 10.81 -22.71
N LYS A 107 -6.67 10.22 -23.29
CA LYS A 107 -6.73 9.58 -24.61
C LYS A 107 -7.18 8.11 -24.55
N GLY A 108 -7.14 7.49 -23.38
CA GLY A 108 -7.41 6.07 -23.20
C GLY A 108 -6.31 5.15 -23.73
N THR A 109 -5.18 5.70 -24.19
CA THR A 109 -4.07 4.92 -24.76
C THR A 109 -3.19 4.34 -23.66
N ILE A 110 -2.67 3.13 -23.87
CA ILE A 110 -1.71 2.47 -22.99
C ILE A 110 -0.50 2.01 -23.79
N LYS A 111 0.70 2.07 -23.19
CA LYS A 111 1.93 1.59 -23.82
C LYS A 111 2.84 0.86 -22.85
N ARG A 112 3.71 0.00 -23.37
CA ARG A 112 4.77 -0.66 -22.60
C ARG A 112 5.97 0.27 -22.37
N VAL A 113 6.64 0.08 -21.26
CA VAL A 113 7.93 0.70 -20.95
C VAL A 113 8.93 -0.40 -20.62
N PRO A 114 10.15 -0.40 -21.20
CA PRO A 114 11.19 -1.36 -20.83
C PRO A 114 11.52 -1.27 -19.33
N THR A 115 11.41 -2.39 -18.62
CA THR A 115 11.63 -2.46 -17.17
C THR A 115 12.93 -3.22 -16.88
N PRO A 116 13.97 -2.57 -16.34
CA PRO A 116 15.32 -3.14 -16.27
C PRO A 116 15.51 -4.19 -15.16
N LYS A 117 14.66 -4.18 -14.14
CA LYS A 117 14.75 -5.01 -12.93
C LYS A 117 13.36 -5.38 -12.44
N ASP A 118 13.28 -6.31 -11.48
CA ASP A 118 12.01 -6.61 -10.83
C ASP A 118 11.64 -5.52 -9.81
N LEU A 119 10.84 -4.57 -10.27
CA LEU A 119 10.39 -3.42 -9.49
C LEU A 119 9.10 -3.69 -8.68
N PHE A 120 8.63 -4.95 -8.58
CA PHE A 120 7.43 -5.34 -7.82
C PHE A 120 7.46 -4.91 -6.33
N CYS A 121 8.64 -4.68 -5.74
CA CYS A 121 8.77 -4.46 -4.30
C CYS A 121 9.61 -3.23 -3.95
N THR A 122 9.60 -2.26 -4.86
CA THR A 122 10.34 -1.01 -4.74
C THR A 122 9.61 0.00 -3.86
N GLY A 123 10.37 0.83 -3.15
CA GLY A 123 9.87 2.11 -2.66
C GLY A 123 9.98 3.17 -3.75
N HIS A 124 9.14 4.21 -3.68
CA HIS A 124 9.17 5.30 -4.66
C HIS A 124 8.63 6.62 -4.08
N THR A 125 9.12 7.75 -4.61
CA THR A 125 8.63 9.10 -4.28
C THR A 125 9.04 10.09 -5.36
N GLN A 126 8.27 11.17 -5.55
CA GLN A 126 8.58 12.18 -6.56
C GLN A 126 9.75 13.08 -6.12
N LEU A 127 10.72 13.32 -7.00
CA LEU A 127 11.82 14.26 -6.81
C LEU A 127 11.42 15.70 -7.15
N GLY A 128 12.24 16.68 -6.73
CA GLY A 128 11.98 18.10 -6.99
C GLY A 128 11.88 18.48 -8.48
N ASN A 129 12.50 17.70 -9.38
CA ASN A 129 12.40 17.90 -10.83
C ASN A 129 11.14 17.26 -11.46
N GLY A 130 10.42 16.40 -10.73
CA GLY A 130 9.26 15.65 -11.21
C GLY A 130 9.55 14.23 -11.69
N ASN A 131 10.81 13.78 -11.66
CA ASN A 131 11.13 12.36 -11.83
C ASN A 131 10.61 11.57 -10.63
N LEU A 132 10.32 10.29 -10.82
CA LEU A 132 10.00 9.38 -9.72
C LEU A 132 11.28 8.63 -9.34
N LEU A 133 11.81 8.84 -8.14
CA LEU A 133 12.85 7.97 -7.61
C LEU A 133 12.21 6.63 -7.25
N ILE A 134 12.81 5.54 -7.68
CA ILE A 134 12.33 4.18 -7.50
C ILE A 134 13.54 3.35 -7.09
N ALA A 135 13.54 2.81 -5.86
CA ALA A 135 14.67 2.06 -5.33
C ALA A 135 14.26 0.81 -4.54
N GLY A 136 15.06 -0.24 -4.66
CA GLY A 136 14.78 -1.56 -4.14
C GLY A 136 14.06 -2.42 -5.18
N GLY A 137 13.40 -3.47 -4.70
CA GLY A 137 12.75 -4.47 -5.55
C GLY A 137 13.10 -5.88 -5.10
N THR A 138 12.98 -6.84 -6.03
CA THR A 138 13.05 -8.25 -5.65
C THR A 138 14.15 -9.00 -6.38
N LYS A 139 14.98 -9.69 -5.59
CA LYS A 139 16.03 -10.61 -6.07
C LYS A 139 15.49 -12.03 -6.24
N ARG A 140 14.52 -12.43 -5.40
CA ARG A 140 13.87 -13.75 -5.39
C ARG A 140 12.58 -13.68 -4.55
N TYR A 141 11.58 -14.50 -4.91
CA TYR A 141 10.36 -14.71 -4.11
C TYR A 141 9.75 -16.11 -4.25
N GLU A 142 10.60 -17.15 -4.24
CA GLU A 142 10.18 -18.53 -4.50
C GLU A 142 9.13 -19.01 -3.49
N LYS A 143 8.13 -19.75 -3.98
CA LYS A 143 7.20 -20.47 -3.10
C LYS A 143 7.95 -21.66 -2.50
N LEU A 144 8.16 -21.62 -1.19
CA LEU A 144 8.91 -22.66 -0.50
C LEU A 144 8.17 -24.01 -0.57
N LYS A 145 8.90 -25.08 -0.88
CA LYS A 145 8.42 -26.47 -0.83
C LYS A 145 8.12 -26.87 0.63
N GLY A 146 7.23 -27.84 0.83
CA GLY A 146 6.84 -28.34 2.16
C GLY A 146 5.36 -28.68 2.25
N ASP A 147 4.91 -29.15 3.42
CA ASP A 147 3.51 -29.50 3.66
C ASP A 147 2.66 -28.23 3.75
N VAL A 148 1.76 -28.01 2.78
CA VAL A 148 0.92 -26.81 2.70
C VAL A 148 -0.03 -26.64 3.88
N THR A 149 -0.23 -27.68 4.70
CA THR A 149 -1.09 -27.65 5.89
C THR A 149 -0.34 -27.27 7.16
N LYS A 150 0.98 -27.21 7.13
CA LYS A 150 1.86 -26.90 8.27
C LYS A 150 2.52 -25.55 8.10
N ALA A 151 2.54 -24.78 9.18
CA ALA A 151 3.26 -23.51 9.23
C ALA A 151 4.76 -23.74 8.98
N GLY A 152 5.41 -22.86 8.22
CA GLY A 152 6.85 -22.99 7.96
C GLY A 152 7.40 -21.81 7.18
N GLY A 153 8.69 -21.90 6.87
CA GLY A 153 9.43 -20.81 6.22
C GLY A 153 10.92 -20.99 6.40
N LEU A 154 11.67 -19.92 6.19
CA LEU A 154 13.12 -19.93 6.31
C LEU A 154 13.57 -19.51 7.70
N MET A 155 14.47 -20.28 8.27
CA MET A 155 15.26 -19.97 9.45
C MET A 155 16.65 -19.54 8.99
N ILE A 156 17.10 -18.38 9.46
CA ILE A 156 18.48 -17.91 9.29
C ILE A 156 19.23 -18.28 10.56
N VAL A 157 20.12 -19.26 10.48
CA VAL A 157 20.92 -19.70 11.61
C VAL A 157 22.19 -18.85 11.67
N HIS A 158 22.42 -18.25 12.82
CA HIS A 158 23.62 -17.49 13.15
C HIS A 158 24.60 -18.38 13.90
N ASN A 159 25.89 -18.27 13.56
CA ASN A 159 27.01 -18.84 14.29
C ASN A 159 28.01 -17.73 14.64
N GLU A 160 28.07 -17.33 15.90
CA GLU A 160 29.00 -16.33 16.42
C GLU A 160 30.40 -16.90 16.72
N ASN A 161 30.60 -18.21 16.57
CA ASN A 161 31.90 -18.84 16.82
C ASN A 161 32.86 -18.60 15.64
N PRO A 162 33.97 -17.85 15.82
CA PRO A 162 34.88 -17.56 14.72
C PRO A 162 35.89 -18.67 14.43
N ASP A 163 35.98 -19.67 15.32
CA ASP A 163 37.02 -20.70 15.29
C ASP A 163 36.56 -21.97 14.57
N LYS A 164 35.25 -22.26 14.55
CA LYS A 164 34.69 -23.43 13.85
C LYS A 164 33.30 -23.17 13.25
N PRO A 165 32.97 -23.80 12.10
CA PRO A 165 31.59 -23.88 11.62
C PRO A 165 30.77 -24.84 12.49
N ILE A 166 29.45 -24.84 12.30
CA ILE A 166 28.54 -25.80 12.95
C ILE A 166 27.57 -26.39 11.92
N THR A 167 27.40 -27.72 11.94
CA THR A 167 26.41 -28.41 11.13
C THR A 167 25.25 -28.84 12.01
N LEU A 168 24.04 -28.41 11.66
CA LEU A 168 22.82 -28.84 12.32
C LEU A 168 22.17 -29.95 11.47
N PRO A 169 21.87 -31.13 12.03
CA PRO A 169 21.28 -32.23 11.28
C PRO A 169 19.83 -31.93 10.86
N ALA A 170 19.31 -32.72 9.91
CA ALA A 170 17.88 -32.79 9.66
C ALA A 170 17.13 -33.18 10.94
N GLY A 171 15.93 -32.62 11.16
CA GLY A 171 15.16 -32.85 12.38
C GLY A 171 15.55 -31.94 13.55
N THR A 172 16.47 -30.98 13.36
CA THR A 172 16.83 -30.00 14.37
C THR A 172 15.62 -29.14 14.74
N LYS A 173 15.37 -28.97 16.05
CA LYS A 173 14.23 -28.22 16.58
C LYS A 173 14.64 -26.81 16.99
N PHE A 174 13.89 -25.84 16.50
CA PHE A 174 14.05 -24.41 16.79
C PHE A 174 12.82 -23.94 17.58
N THR A 175 13.02 -23.40 18.78
CA THR A 175 11.93 -22.87 19.62
C THR A 175 12.09 -21.37 19.82
N GLY A 176 11.07 -20.60 19.43
CA GLY A 176 11.06 -19.14 19.57
C GLY A 176 11.18 -18.75 21.04
N LYS A 177 12.07 -17.81 21.34
CA LYS A 177 12.34 -17.35 22.71
C LYS A 177 11.15 -16.55 23.24
N GLU A 178 10.47 -15.79 22.39
CA GLU A 178 9.30 -15.00 22.77
C GLU A 178 7.99 -15.75 22.49
N ASN A 179 7.85 -16.34 21.30
CA ASN A 179 6.59 -16.95 20.89
C ASN A 179 6.39 -18.40 21.40
N GLY A 180 7.46 -19.06 21.87
CA GLY A 180 7.43 -20.43 22.39
C GLY A 180 7.10 -21.53 21.36
N LYS A 181 6.91 -21.19 20.09
CA LYS A 181 6.54 -22.15 19.03
C LYS A 181 7.77 -22.87 18.50
N THR A 182 7.60 -24.15 18.17
CA THR A 182 8.69 -25.01 17.72
C THR A 182 8.54 -25.43 16.27
N PHE A 183 9.62 -25.27 15.50
CA PHE A 183 9.74 -25.65 14.10
C PHE A 183 10.92 -26.60 13.92
N ILE A 184 10.87 -27.44 12.89
CA ILE A 184 11.80 -28.55 12.68
C ILE A 184 12.41 -28.44 11.29
N SER A 185 13.74 -28.51 11.17
CA SER A 185 14.41 -28.57 9.88
C SER A 185 14.12 -29.88 9.15
N LYS A 186 13.96 -29.81 7.83
CA LYS A 186 13.79 -31.01 6.99
C LYS A 186 15.11 -31.57 6.47
N ASP A 187 16.08 -30.68 6.29
CA ASP A 187 17.41 -30.99 5.77
C ASP A 187 18.49 -30.55 6.80
N PRO A 188 19.71 -31.10 6.72
CA PRO A 188 20.83 -30.56 7.47
C PRO A 188 21.26 -29.19 6.91
N VAL A 189 21.85 -28.35 7.76
CA VAL A 189 22.44 -27.07 7.36
C VAL A 189 23.84 -26.93 7.94
N LEU A 190 24.80 -26.61 7.06
CA LEU A 190 26.13 -26.16 7.46
C LEU A 190 26.11 -24.65 7.62
N VAL A 191 26.44 -24.17 8.82
CA VAL A 191 26.58 -22.75 9.13
C VAL A 191 28.07 -22.44 9.24
N PRO A 192 28.61 -21.52 8.42
CA PRO A 192 30.03 -21.22 8.43
C PRO A 192 30.47 -20.64 9.79
N ARG A 193 31.78 -20.61 10.03
CA ARG A 193 32.35 -19.91 11.19
C ARG A 193 32.14 -18.39 11.05
N ALA A 194 32.13 -17.68 12.17
CA ALA A 194 32.10 -16.23 12.18
C ALA A 194 33.40 -15.65 11.58
N GLU A 195 33.27 -14.55 10.85
CA GLU A 195 34.42 -13.84 10.27
C GLU A 195 34.92 -12.76 11.22
N LYS A 196 36.22 -12.77 11.54
CA LYS A 196 36.85 -11.77 12.40
C LYS A 196 37.03 -10.48 11.62
N LYS A 197 36.48 -9.37 12.11
CA LYS A 197 36.67 -8.03 11.54
C LYS A 197 37.85 -7.33 12.17
N PHE A 198 38.62 -6.67 11.33
CA PHE A 198 39.75 -5.84 11.73
C PHE A 198 39.62 -4.45 11.10
N ASP A 199 40.06 -3.44 11.83
CA ASP A 199 40.21 -2.09 11.31
C ASP A 199 41.34 -2.10 10.26
N PRO A 200 41.08 -1.69 9.01
CA PRO A 200 42.08 -1.73 7.96
C PRO A 200 43.22 -0.71 8.15
N ALA A 201 42.99 0.36 8.91
CA ALA A 201 44.00 1.38 9.20
C ALA A 201 44.86 1.02 10.42
N THR A 202 44.27 0.39 11.44
CA THR A 202 44.97 0.10 12.71
C THR A 202 45.30 -1.36 12.95
N GLY A 203 44.68 -2.29 12.20
CA GLY A 203 44.75 -3.73 12.44
C GLY A 203 44.03 -4.20 13.70
N ALA A 204 43.35 -3.31 14.44
CA ALA A 204 42.66 -3.64 15.67
C ALA A 204 41.44 -4.53 15.40
N PHE A 205 41.21 -5.52 16.27
CA PHE A 205 40.02 -6.38 16.19
C PHE A 205 38.75 -5.60 16.54
N LEU A 206 37.77 -5.63 15.65
CA LEU A 206 36.51 -4.87 15.76
C LEU A 206 35.31 -5.72 16.17
N GLY A 207 35.43 -7.06 16.17
CA GLY A 207 34.35 -7.98 16.47
C GLY A 207 34.23 -9.10 15.44
N ASN A 208 33.19 -9.93 15.56
CA ASN A 208 32.90 -11.00 14.62
C ASN A 208 31.62 -10.69 13.84
N ASP A 209 31.63 -10.94 12.53
CA ASP A 209 30.41 -11.11 11.76
C ASP A 209 29.96 -12.57 11.86
N PRO A 210 28.73 -12.84 12.32
CA PRO A 210 28.27 -14.21 12.46
C PRO A 210 28.22 -14.92 11.11
N GLY A 211 28.61 -16.19 11.09
CA GLY A 211 28.35 -17.05 9.94
C GLY A 211 26.85 -17.28 9.80
N LEU A 212 26.32 -17.20 8.57
CA LEU A 212 24.89 -17.33 8.30
C LEU A 212 24.60 -18.57 7.45
N GLY A 213 23.63 -19.38 7.90
CA GLY A 213 23.15 -20.57 7.19
C GLY A 213 21.62 -20.54 7.08
N ARG A 214 21.09 -20.74 5.88
CA ARG A 214 19.64 -20.67 5.62
C ARG A 214 19.07 -22.09 5.55
N ILE A 215 17.98 -22.34 6.27
CA ILE A 215 17.33 -23.66 6.28
C ILE A 215 15.82 -23.55 6.33
N TYR A 216 15.14 -24.42 5.58
CA TYR A 216 13.68 -24.54 5.66
C TYR A 216 13.26 -25.27 6.93
N VAL A 217 12.31 -24.69 7.66
CA VAL A 217 11.73 -25.28 8.88
C VAL A 217 10.21 -25.34 8.79
N GLU A 218 9.62 -26.35 9.45
CA GLU A 218 8.18 -26.57 9.46
C GLU A 218 7.70 -26.99 10.85
N ALA A 219 6.48 -26.59 11.21
CA ALA A 219 5.83 -27.01 12.44
C ALA A 219 5.62 -28.53 12.45
N ALA A 220 5.71 -29.15 13.63
CA ALA A 220 5.52 -30.60 13.75
C ALA A 220 4.10 -31.06 13.37
N ARG A 221 3.10 -30.19 13.60
CA ARG A 221 1.67 -30.47 13.44
C ARG A 221 1.02 -29.44 12.51
N SER A 222 -0.02 -29.87 11.81
CA SER A 222 -0.77 -29.02 10.87
C SER A 222 -1.70 -28.04 11.58
N GLY A 223 -2.00 -26.94 10.90
CA GLY A 223 -3.00 -25.95 11.30
C GLY A 223 -2.43 -24.63 11.82
N LYS A 224 -3.28 -23.60 11.74
CA LYS A 224 -2.91 -22.19 11.96
C LYS A 224 -2.41 -21.86 13.37
N LYS A 225 -2.78 -22.67 14.37
CA LYS A 225 -2.36 -22.44 15.76
C LYS A 225 -0.84 -22.46 15.96
N TYR A 226 -0.09 -23.06 15.04
CA TYR A 226 1.36 -23.16 15.10
C TYR A 226 2.10 -22.07 14.30
N GLU A 227 1.40 -21.12 13.67
CA GLU A 227 2.01 -20.04 12.86
C GLU A 227 2.63 -18.93 13.72
N THR A 228 3.63 -18.22 13.22
CA THR A 228 4.11 -16.95 13.79
C THR A 228 3.83 -15.79 12.84
N GLY A 229 3.66 -14.58 13.39
CA GLY A 229 3.38 -13.38 12.61
C GLY A 229 4.58 -12.43 12.46
N THR A 230 5.48 -12.42 13.45
CA THR A 230 6.63 -11.52 13.54
C THR A 230 7.95 -12.28 13.58
N GLU A 231 9.04 -11.52 13.46
CA GLU A 231 10.38 -11.99 13.75
C GLU A 231 10.50 -12.47 15.21
N ASP A 232 11.22 -13.56 15.44
CA ASP A 232 11.65 -14.01 16.77
C ASP A 232 13.07 -14.60 16.68
N ASN A 233 13.77 -14.62 17.81
CA ASN A 233 15.02 -15.33 18.00
C ASN A 233 14.72 -16.75 18.51
N TYR A 234 15.27 -17.75 17.85
CA TYR A 234 15.00 -19.16 18.12
C TYR A 234 16.19 -19.83 18.81
N ARG A 235 15.90 -20.46 19.95
CA ARG A 235 16.83 -21.39 20.60
C ARG A 235 16.84 -22.72 19.85
N ILE A 236 18.04 -23.26 19.64
CA ILE A 236 18.23 -24.57 19.01
C ILE A 236 18.24 -25.64 20.11
N GLN A 237 17.28 -26.56 20.08
CA GLN A 237 17.18 -27.60 21.10
C GLN A 237 18.33 -28.62 20.97
N GLY A 238 18.87 -29.05 22.11
CA GLY A 238 19.96 -30.04 22.18
C GLY A 238 21.36 -29.44 22.18
N LEU A 239 21.53 -28.16 21.81
CA LEU A 239 22.81 -27.46 22.02
C LEU A 239 22.98 -27.10 23.49
N THR A 240 24.22 -27.19 23.97
CA THR A 240 24.62 -26.81 25.34
C THR A 240 25.91 -25.98 25.33
N GLY A 241 26.29 -25.43 26.49
CA GLY A 241 27.57 -24.74 26.66
C GLY A 241 27.78 -23.56 25.70
N THR A 242 28.98 -23.48 25.11
CA THR A 242 29.35 -22.44 24.14
C THR A 242 28.54 -22.50 22.86
N ASP A 243 28.22 -23.70 22.37
CA ASP A 243 27.51 -23.87 21.11
C ASP A 243 26.07 -23.34 21.23
N ALA A 244 25.42 -23.47 22.39
CA ALA A 244 24.11 -22.88 22.67
C ALA A 244 24.13 -21.35 22.80
N ARG A 245 25.25 -20.77 23.24
CA ARG A 245 25.40 -19.31 23.31
C ARG A 245 25.65 -18.71 21.94
N ASN A 246 26.51 -19.36 21.16
CA ASN A 246 26.99 -18.83 19.88
C ASN A 246 26.06 -19.17 18.71
N THR A 247 25.12 -20.11 18.86
CA THR A 247 24.26 -20.57 17.75
C THR A 247 22.79 -20.37 18.05
N TYR A 248 22.12 -19.59 17.21
CA TYR A 248 20.69 -19.31 17.33
C TYR A 248 20.06 -19.09 15.95
N GLY A 249 18.74 -19.18 15.87
CA GLY A 249 17.99 -18.89 14.66
C GLY A 249 17.32 -17.52 14.71
N ILE A 250 17.16 -16.87 13.57
CA ILE A 250 16.23 -15.76 13.36
C ILE A 250 15.30 -16.18 12.23
N ALA A 251 14.00 -16.05 12.44
CA ALA A 251 13.02 -16.23 11.38
C ALA A 251 12.01 -15.09 11.43
N GLN A 252 11.57 -14.64 10.26
CA GLN A 252 10.41 -13.76 10.08
C GLN A 252 9.11 -14.54 10.38
N LYS A 253 8.00 -14.21 9.72
CA LYS A 253 6.78 -15.03 9.82
C LYS A 253 7.03 -16.47 9.35
N LEU A 254 6.63 -17.45 10.16
CA LEU A 254 6.59 -18.86 9.82
C LEU A 254 5.12 -19.30 9.78
N ALA A 255 4.52 -19.30 8.59
CA ALA A 255 3.08 -19.43 8.41
C ALA A 255 2.73 -20.32 7.19
N LEU A 256 1.49 -20.27 6.71
CA LEU A 256 1.03 -21.11 5.59
C LEU A 256 1.33 -20.50 4.22
N ASP A 257 1.39 -19.17 4.12
CA ASP A 257 1.88 -18.43 2.94
C ASP A 257 3.42 -18.36 2.97
N LYS A 258 4.05 -19.46 2.59
CA LYS A 258 5.51 -19.67 2.66
C LYS A 258 6.22 -19.05 1.45
N LYS A 259 7.09 -18.06 1.69
CA LYS A 259 7.81 -17.32 0.65
C LYS A 259 9.25 -17.02 1.04
N ASP A 260 10.14 -17.00 0.06
CA ASP A 260 11.54 -16.59 0.18
C ASP A 260 11.79 -15.24 -0.49
N PHE A 261 11.43 -14.14 0.19
CA PHE A 261 11.59 -12.78 -0.32
C PHE A 261 13.00 -12.24 -0.04
N GLN A 262 13.66 -11.70 -1.06
CA GLN A 262 14.99 -11.09 -0.97
C GLN A 262 15.02 -9.77 -1.73
N GLY A 263 15.64 -8.74 -1.15
CA GLY A 263 15.79 -7.41 -1.74
C GLY A 263 16.91 -7.28 -2.77
N ILE A 264 16.82 -6.22 -3.58
CA ILE A 264 17.92 -5.72 -4.44
C ILE A 264 18.33 -4.30 -4.03
N ARG A 265 19.50 -3.88 -4.51
CA ARG A 265 20.08 -2.54 -4.26
C ARG A 265 19.77 -1.53 -5.36
N ASP A 266 19.23 -1.99 -6.50
CA ASP A 266 19.04 -1.17 -7.69
C ASP A 266 18.15 0.05 -7.43
N ALA A 267 18.50 1.18 -8.07
CA ALA A 267 17.75 2.42 -8.01
C ALA A 267 17.71 3.09 -9.38
N PHE A 268 16.58 3.75 -9.66
CA PHE A 268 16.30 4.43 -10.91
C PHE A 268 15.56 5.75 -10.65
N GLU A 269 15.81 6.75 -11.49
CA GLU A 269 14.88 7.86 -11.69
C GLU A 269 14.03 7.58 -12.92
N PHE A 270 12.71 7.52 -12.76
CA PHE A 270 11.80 7.47 -13.89
C PHE A 270 11.57 8.88 -14.43
N ASP A 271 12.00 9.14 -15.67
CA ASP A 271 11.75 10.40 -16.35
C ASP A 271 10.36 10.35 -17.04
N PRO A 272 9.39 11.18 -16.63
CA PRO A 272 8.04 11.15 -17.16
C PRO A 272 7.89 11.73 -18.57
N VAL A 273 8.89 12.46 -19.09
CA VAL A 273 8.90 13.01 -20.45
C VAL A 273 9.58 12.04 -21.40
N ALA A 274 10.75 11.52 -21.02
CA ALA A 274 11.42 10.48 -21.80
C ALA A 274 10.66 9.13 -21.73
N GLU A 275 9.84 8.96 -20.68
CA GLU A 275 9.07 7.76 -20.39
C GLU A 275 9.97 6.52 -20.23
N LYS A 276 11.07 6.68 -19.48
CA LYS A 276 12.14 5.69 -19.30
C LYS A 276 12.72 5.70 -17.88
N TYR A 277 13.19 4.54 -17.45
CA TYR A 277 14.00 4.38 -16.24
C TYR A 277 15.45 4.78 -16.52
N ILE A 278 15.98 5.71 -15.73
CA ILE A 278 17.37 6.17 -15.79
C ILE A 278 18.07 5.59 -14.56
N LYS A 279 19.09 4.76 -14.78
CA LYS A 279 19.87 4.16 -13.69
C LYS A 279 20.64 5.25 -12.93
N VAL A 280 20.62 5.16 -11.61
CA VAL A 280 21.43 5.98 -10.69
C VAL A 280 22.26 5.07 -9.79
N ASP A 281 23.02 5.62 -8.85
CA ASP A 281 23.78 4.80 -7.93
C ASP A 281 22.84 3.88 -7.13
N PRO A 282 23.22 2.60 -6.93
CA PRO A 282 22.44 1.70 -6.11
C PRO A 282 22.48 2.14 -4.64
N MET A 283 21.45 1.76 -3.88
CA MET A 283 21.49 1.84 -2.42
C MET A 283 22.67 1.05 -1.86
N ASN A 284 23.09 1.39 -0.65
CA ASN A 284 24.06 0.63 0.12
C ASN A 284 23.46 -0.69 0.62
N GLU A 285 22.20 -0.66 1.06
CA GLU A 285 21.45 -1.85 1.47
C GLU A 285 20.57 -2.41 0.35
N ALA A 286 20.46 -3.73 0.29
CA ALA A 286 19.40 -4.38 -0.48
C ALA A 286 18.07 -4.17 0.25
N ARG A 287 17.00 -3.81 -0.46
CA ARG A 287 15.70 -3.58 0.17
C ARG A 287 14.55 -4.08 -0.69
N TRP A 288 13.79 -5.02 -0.13
CA TRP A 288 12.45 -5.39 -0.55
C TRP A 288 11.44 -4.71 0.38
N TYR A 289 10.50 -3.95 -0.16
CA TYR A 289 9.53 -3.12 0.60
C TYR A 289 10.12 -1.96 1.44
N PRO A 290 11.04 -1.14 0.90
CA PRO A 290 11.44 0.09 1.57
C PRO A 290 10.40 1.20 1.43
N THR A 291 10.30 2.10 2.41
CA THR A 291 9.67 3.42 2.21
C THR A 291 10.73 4.41 1.75
N LEU A 292 10.41 5.18 0.71
CA LEU A 292 11.17 6.37 0.29
C LEU A 292 10.35 7.61 0.67
N THR A 293 10.91 8.52 1.47
CA THR A 293 10.21 9.74 1.92
C THR A 293 11.08 10.98 1.76
N THR A 294 10.49 12.07 1.27
CA THR A 294 11.22 13.32 0.98
C THR A 294 11.49 14.12 2.27
N LEU A 295 12.75 14.51 2.49
CA LEU A 295 13.20 15.32 3.63
C LEU A 295 13.10 16.82 3.36
N SER A 296 13.26 17.63 4.41
CA SER A 296 13.24 19.10 4.34
C SER A 296 14.14 19.67 3.26
N ASP A 297 15.34 19.11 3.08
CA ASP A 297 16.34 19.61 2.14
C ASP A 297 16.13 19.13 0.69
N GLY A 298 15.10 18.32 0.43
CA GLY A 298 14.79 17.76 -0.88
C GLY A 298 15.49 16.43 -1.18
N LYS A 299 16.34 15.93 -0.27
CA LYS A 299 16.87 14.57 -0.33
C LYS A 299 15.79 13.56 0.02
N VAL A 300 16.01 12.29 -0.33
CA VAL A 300 15.06 11.21 -0.06
C VAL A 300 15.65 10.21 0.92
N LEU A 301 14.95 9.97 2.03
CA LEU A 301 15.30 8.96 3.02
C LEU A 301 14.70 7.61 2.61
N SER A 302 15.53 6.57 2.56
CA SER A 302 15.15 5.17 2.38
C SER A 302 15.20 4.44 3.72
N LEU A 303 14.11 3.71 4.02
CA LEU A 303 13.85 3.10 5.32
C LEU A 303 13.47 1.64 5.19
N SER A 304 13.93 0.83 6.16
CA SER A 304 13.52 -0.57 6.33
C SER A 304 13.76 -1.42 5.07
N GLY A 305 12.92 -2.43 4.85
CA GLY A 305 13.01 -3.41 3.77
C GLY A 305 13.71 -4.69 4.20
N LEU A 306 13.51 -5.77 3.44
CA LEU A 306 14.28 -7.01 3.61
C LEU A 306 15.55 -6.97 2.75
N ASP A 307 16.64 -7.46 3.32
CA ASP A 307 17.94 -7.56 2.70
C ASP A 307 18.03 -8.66 1.63
N GLU A 308 19.22 -8.91 1.11
CA GLU A 308 19.44 -9.88 0.04
C GLU A 308 19.30 -11.35 0.45
N ILE A 309 19.11 -11.65 1.74
CA ILE A 309 18.86 -13.00 2.27
C ILE A 309 17.51 -13.12 2.99
N GLY A 310 16.72 -12.04 3.02
CA GLY A 310 15.36 -12.00 3.54
C GLY A 310 15.25 -11.62 5.02
N GLN A 311 16.31 -11.06 5.62
CA GLN A 311 16.24 -10.47 6.96
C GLN A 311 15.79 -9.02 6.89
N LEU A 312 15.12 -8.55 7.93
CA LEU A 312 14.81 -7.12 8.05
C LEU A 312 16.10 -6.32 8.21
N VAL A 313 16.28 -5.27 7.39
CA VAL A 313 17.43 -4.37 7.53
C VAL A 313 17.40 -3.75 8.94
N PRO A 314 18.46 -3.87 9.76
CA PRO A 314 18.44 -3.56 11.19
C PRO A 314 18.58 -2.05 11.46
N GLY A 315 17.71 -1.25 10.84
CA GLY A 315 17.65 0.20 11.00
C GLY A 315 18.79 0.98 10.36
N LYS A 316 19.61 0.35 9.51
CA LYS A 316 20.60 1.04 8.66
C LYS A 316 19.85 1.80 7.58
N ASN A 317 19.59 3.08 7.81
CA ASN A 317 18.86 3.95 6.89
C ASN A 317 19.86 4.73 6.02
N GLU A 318 19.42 5.18 4.85
CA GLU A 318 20.27 5.91 3.91
C GLU A 318 19.49 6.98 3.15
N VAL A 319 20.20 8.00 2.69
CA VAL A 319 19.65 9.19 2.07
C VAL A 319 20.20 9.31 0.65
N TYR A 320 19.30 9.43 -0.32
CA TYR A 320 19.60 9.77 -1.70
C TYR A 320 19.69 11.27 -1.87
N ASP A 321 20.80 11.76 -2.41
CA ASP A 321 20.92 13.14 -2.84
C ASP A 321 20.66 13.24 -4.36
N PRO A 322 19.55 13.86 -4.80
CA PRO A 322 19.24 13.99 -6.22
C PRO A 322 20.22 14.89 -6.99
N ALA A 323 21.03 15.71 -6.32
CA ALA A 323 22.04 16.55 -6.98
C ALA A 323 23.27 15.73 -7.40
N THR A 324 23.71 14.77 -6.58
CA THR A 324 24.86 13.90 -6.86
C THR A 324 24.44 12.54 -7.42
N ARG A 325 23.16 12.18 -7.30
CA ARG A 325 22.58 10.88 -7.64
C ARG A 325 23.20 9.72 -6.87
N SER A 326 23.61 9.97 -5.64
CA SER A 326 24.32 9.02 -4.78
C SER A 326 23.62 8.82 -3.44
N TRP A 327 23.93 7.71 -2.76
CA TRP A 327 23.36 7.34 -1.47
C TRP A 327 24.39 7.46 -0.34
N THR A 328 23.96 7.95 0.82
CA THR A 328 24.79 8.03 2.03
C THR A 328 24.02 7.50 3.24
N TYR A 329 24.66 6.67 4.07
CA TYR A 329 24.05 6.21 5.32
C TYR A 329 23.71 7.38 6.25
N THR A 330 22.61 7.23 7.01
CA THR A 330 22.36 8.09 8.16
C THR A 330 23.36 7.76 9.28
N PRO A 331 23.78 8.74 10.10
CA PRO A 331 24.80 8.52 11.13
C PRO A 331 24.33 7.63 12.29
N LYS A 332 23.01 7.42 12.42
CA LYS A 332 22.40 6.63 13.49
C LYS A 332 21.40 5.64 12.89
N THR A 333 21.22 4.53 13.58
CA THR A 333 20.26 3.49 13.17
C THR A 333 18.89 3.71 13.83
N ARG A 334 17.83 3.36 13.09
CA ARG A 334 16.47 3.25 13.62
C ARG A 334 15.69 2.24 12.79
N GLN A 335 15.24 1.18 13.44
CA GLN A 335 14.53 0.08 12.80
C GLN A 335 13.02 0.32 12.77
N PHE A 336 12.40 -0.07 11.66
CA PHE A 336 10.97 -0.09 11.45
C PHE A 336 10.59 -1.37 10.68
N PRO A 337 9.34 -1.84 10.76
CA PRO A 337 8.79 -2.81 9.81
C PRO A 337 8.79 -2.26 8.38
N THR A 338 8.51 -3.13 7.40
CA THR A 338 8.49 -2.79 5.97
C THR A 338 7.37 -1.81 5.61
N TYR A 339 7.58 -1.02 4.54
CA TYR A 339 6.73 0.12 4.15
C TYR A 339 6.17 0.93 5.34
N PRO A 340 7.02 1.45 6.24
CA PRO A 340 6.51 2.27 7.34
C PRO A 340 5.93 3.57 6.77
N ALA A 341 4.70 3.91 7.14
CA ALA A 341 4.04 5.13 6.71
C ALA A 341 4.65 6.35 7.44
N ILE A 342 5.69 6.93 6.82
CA ILE A 342 6.49 8.02 7.39
C ILE A 342 6.46 9.25 6.48
N SER A 343 5.97 10.36 7.02
CA SER A 343 5.76 11.61 6.28
C SER A 343 6.46 12.79 6.94
N LEU A 344 6.91 13.74 6.14
CA LEU A 344 7.54 14.99 6.59
C LEU A 344 6.52 15.94 7.22
N MET A 345 6.77 16.36 8.45
CA MET A 345 6.02 17.38 9.20
C MET A 345 6.50 18.79 8.86
N GLN A 346 5.68 19.82 9.14
CA GLN A 346 6.01 21.22 8.82
C GLN A 346 7.23 21.75 9.59
N ASN A 347 7.54 21.17 10.75
CA ASN A 347 8.73 21.49 11.54
C ASN A 347 10.01 20.76 11.08
N GLY A 348 9.92 19.89 10.06
CA GLY A 348 11.06 19.15 9.50
C GLY A 348 11.38 17.84 10.22
N LYS A 349 10.60 17.45 11.23
CA LYS A 349 10.60 16.09 11.79
C LYS A 349 9.76 15.16 10.91
N LEU A 350 9.82 13.88 11.20
CA LEU A 350 9.09 12.84 10.49
C LEU A 350 8.02 12.26 11.41
N PHE A 351 6.78 12.17 10.93
CA PHE A 351 5.71 11.49 11.64
C PHE A 351 5.58 10.05 11.13
N TYR A 352 5.65 9.08 12.03
CA TYR A 352 5.34 7.68 11.78
C TYR A 352 3.95 7.36 12.35
N SER A 353 3.02 6.96 11.49
CA SER A 353 1.63 6.68 11.91
C SER A 353 1.43 5.32 12.58
N GLY A 354 2.45 4.45 12.56
CA GLY A 354 2.34 3.06 12.99
C GLY A 354 1.91 2.09 11.88
N ALA A 355 1.29 2.58 10.80
CA ALA A 355 0.90 1.74 9.67
C ALA A 355 2.13 1.21 8.92
N ASN A 356 2.10 -0.08 8.58
CA ASN A 356 3.22 -0.77 7.94
C ASN A 356 2.76 -2.05 7.20
N ALA A 357 3.64 -2.67 6.42
CA ALA A 357 3.38 -3.90 5.68
C ALA A 357 3.84 -5.18 6.41
N GLY A 358 4.34 -5.07 7.65
CA GLY A 358 4.78 -6.18 8.49
C GLY A 358 6.30 -6.43 8.45
N TYR A 359 6.69 -7.64 8.85
CA TYR A 359 8.08 -8.06 9.13
C TYR A 359 8.72 -7.39 10.36
N GLY A 360 9.83 -7.95 10.84
CA GLY A 360 10.47 -7.54 12.09
C GLY A 360 9.73 -7.99 13.35
N PRO A 361 10.29 -7.69 14.53
CA PRO A 361 9.72 -8.09 15.81
C PRO A 361 8.47 -7.26 16.16
N ASP A 362 7.65 -7.71 17.11
CA ASP A 362 6.36 -7.07 17.44
C ASP A 362 6.47 -5.91 18.46
N ASP A 363 7.68 -5.64 18.95
CA ASP A 363 8.00 -4.64 19.98
C ASP A 363 8.95 -3.53 19.48
N VAL A 364 9.66 -3.71 18.37
CA VAL A 364 10.52 -2.67 17.76
C VAL A 364 9.82 -1.96 16.60
N GLY A 365 9.78 -0.63 16.65
CA GLY A 365 9.29 0.20 15.54
C GLY A 365 7.79 0.07 15.23
N ARG A 366 6.99 -0.42 16.18
CA ARG A 366 5.53 -0.59 16.03
C ARG A 366 4.70 0.59 16.54
N ASP A 367 5.21 1.32 17.52
CA ASP A 367 4.51 2.45 18.10
C ASP A 367 4.55 3.69 17.20
N PRO A 368 3.43 4.41 17.00
CA PRO A 368 3.44 5.66 16.27
C PRO A 368 4.19 6.75 17.05
N GLY A 369 4.74 7.71 16.32
CA GLY A 369 5.50 8.79 16.96
C GLY A 369 6.16 9.76 16.00
N ILE A 370 6.78 10.77 16.61
CA ILE A 370 7.52 11.83 15.93
C ILE A 370 9.01 11.54 16.03
N TRP A 371 9.67 11.45 14.89
CA TRP A 371 11.09 11.19 14.75
C TRP A 371 11.84 12.44 14.31
N ASP A 372 12.77 12.90 15.14
CA ASP A 372 13.80 13.85 14.72
C ASP A 372 14.99 13.08 14.15
N LEU A 373 15.15 13.16 12.83
CA LEU A 373 16.19 12.45 12.09
C LEU A 373 17.61 12.86 12.51
N ARG A 374 17.84 14.14 12.89
CA ARG A 374 19.19 14.63 13.22
C ARG A 374 19.67 14.08 14.55
N SER A 375 18.84 14.19 15.58
CA SER A 375 19.16 13.69 16.92
C SER A 375 18.94 12.18 17.04
N ASN A 376 18.13 11.61 16.16
CA ASN A 376 17.51 10.29 16.24
C ASN A 376 16.57 10.12 17.44
N LYS A 377 16.08 11.22 18.04
CA LYS A 377 15.08 11.17 19.11
C LYS A 377 13.73 10.75 18.52
N PHE A 378 13.05 9.81 19.18
CA PHE A 378 11.70 9.38 18.84
C PHE A 378 10.78 9.63 20.02
N THR A 379 9.74 10.42 19.80
CA THR A 379 8.72 10.75 20.80
C THR A 379 7.43 10.04 20.41
N LYS A 380 7.02 9.07 21.22
CA LYS A 380 5.78 8.31 21.02
C LYS A 380 4.57 9.24 21.06
N VAL A 381 3.61 8.99 20.18
CA VAL A 381 2.28 9.64 20.19
C VAL A 381 1.27 8.64 20.78
N PRO A 382 0.63 8.92 21.92
CA PRO A 382 -0.31 8.00 22.58
C PRO A 382 -1.69 7.97 21.89
N GLY A 383 -2.65 7.26 22.51
CA GLY A 383 -4.07 7.26 22.09
C GLY A 383 -4.46 6.24 20.99
N MET A 384 -3.50 5.52 20.41
CA MET A 384 -3.77 4.61 19.29
C MET A 384 -4.65 3.41 19.69
N SER A 385 -5.94 3.47 19.37
CA SER A 385 -6.83 2.31 19.42
C SER A 385 -6.41 1.21 18.45
N ASP A 386 -6.72 -0.05 18.79
CA ASP A 386 -6.40 -1.21 17.97
C ASP A 386 -4.91 -1.28 17.55
N LYS A 387 -3.97 -0.81 18.40
CA LYS A 387 -2.52 -0.72 18.09
C LYS A 387 -1.86 -2.02 17.59
N LYS A 388 -2.45 -3.19 17.87
CA LYS A 388 -1.97 -4.49 17.37
C LYS A 388 -2.50 -4.84 15.97
N LEU A 389 -3.30 -3.96 15.36
CA LEU A 389 -3.97 -4.14 14.07
C LEU A 389 -3.55 -3.06 13.06
N LEU A 390 -2.27 -2.64 13.08
CA LEU A 390 -1.74 -1.58 12.23
C LEU A 390 -1.07 -2.08 10.95
N GLU A 391 -0.78 -3.39 10.83
CA GLU A 391 -0.33 -3.93 9.56
C GLU A 391 -1.45 -3.78 8.53
N THR A 392 -1.11 -3.39 7.30
CA THR A 392 -2.06 -3.25 6.18
C THR A 392 -3.11 -2.14 6.39
N ALA A 393 -2.87 -1.21 7.32
CA ALA A 393 -3.69 0.00 7.49
C ALA A 393 -3.29 1.08 6.47
N GLY A 394 -4.25 1.92 6.06
CA GLY A 394 -3.97 3.13 5.28
C GLY A 394 -3.60 4.31 6.18
N THR A 395 -2.83 5.26 5.66
CA THR A 395 -2.52 6.55 6.32
C THR A 395 -2.74 7.69 5.36
N VAL A 396 -3.39 8.76 5.81
CA VAL A 396 -3.60 9.99 5.03
C VAL A 396 -3.26 11.21 5.88
N LEU A 397 -2.48 12.14 5.34
CA LEU A 397 -2.40 13.52 5.85
C LEU A 397 -3.65 14.26 5.36
N LEU A 398 -4.59 14.50 6.27
CA LEU A 398 -5.89 15.07 5.95
C LEU A 398 -5.74 16.45 5.29
N PRO A 399 -6.57 16.78 4.29
CA PRO A 399 -6.63 18.12 3.72
C PRO A 399 -7.28 19.12 4.69
N PRO A 400 -6.79 20.37 4.77
CA PRO A 400 -5.54 20.85 4.22
C PRO A 400 -4.33 20.38 5.07
N ALA A 401 -3.21 20.10 4.40
CA ALA A 401 -1.96 19.64 5.04
C ALA A 401 -1.40 20.61 6.09
N GLN A 402 -1.83 21.87 6.05
CA GLN A 402 -1.56 22.90 7.05
C GLN A 402 -1.99 22.49 8.47
N ASP A 403 -3.00 21.64 8.61
CA ASP A 403 -3.55 21.26 9.91
C ASP A 403 -2.72 20.19 10.62
N GLU A 404 -1.76 19.56 9.93
CA GLU A 404 -1.01 18.37 10.41
C GLU A 404 -1.87 17.29 11.09
N LYS A 405 -3.08 17.10 10.58
CA LYS A 405 -3.97 16.02 11.01
C LYS A 405 -3.74 14.78 10.19
N TYR A 406 -3.46 13.66 10.84
CA TYR A 406 -3.25 12.38 10.18
C TYR A 406 -4.34 11.39 10.57
N MET A 407 -4.84 10.64 9.60
CA MET A 407 -5.83 9.57 9.83
C MET A 407 -5.26 8.21 9.45
N VAL A 408 -5.33 7.25 10.38
CA VAL A 408 -5.00 5.84 10.16
C VAL A 408 -6.28 5.02 10.01
N ILE A 409 -6.42 4.32 8.89
CA ILE A 409 -7.67 3.69 8.45
C ILE A 409 -7.53 2.17 8.47
N GLY A 410 -8.36 1.49 9.27
CA GLY A 410 -8.43 0.04 9.31
C GLY A 410 -7.12 -0.64 9.72
N GLY A 411 -6.72 -1.65 8.96
CA GLY A 411 -5.58 -2.52 9.23
C GLY A 411 -5.99 -3.85 9.82
N GLY A 412 -5.02 -4.72 10.08
CA GLY A 412 -5.25 -5.99 10.71
C GLY A 412 -4.05 -6.51 11.48
N GLY A 413 -4.28 -7.63 12.16
CA GLY A 413 -3.27 -8.21 13.03
C GLY A 413 -2.01 -8.62 12.28
N VAL A 414 -0.94 -8.79 13.03
CA VAL A 414 0.35 -9.20 12.49
C VAL A 414 0.24 -10.46 11.63
N GLY A 415 0.88 -10.44 10.45
CA GLY A 415 0.98 -11.58 9.54
C GLY A 415 -0.38 -12.04 9.01
N GLU A 416 -0.67 -13.33 9.10
CA GLU A 416 -1.89 -13.96 8.55
C GLU A 416 -3.10 -13.91 9.50
N SER A 417 -3.05 -13.05 10.53
CA SER A 417 -4.08 -12.90 11.54
C SER A 417 -5.46 -12.65 10.93
N GLN A 418 -6.49 -13.30 11.49
CA GLN A 418 -7.89 -13.11 11.08
C GLN A 418 -8.51 -11.81 11.58
N ARG A 419 -7.79 -11.07 12.44
CA ARG A 419 -8.29 -9.84 13.04
C ARG A 419 -8.08 -8.67 12.10
N SER A 420 -9.09 -7.83 11.97
CA SER A 420 -9.05 -6.57 11.22
C SER A 420 -9.77 -5.47 11.99
N SER A 421 -9.30 -4.23 11.87
CA SER A 421 -9.87 -3.06 12.54
C SER A 421 -10.85 -2.35 11.62
N LYS A 422 -11.98 -1.90 12.18
CA LYS A 422 -12.95 -1.05 11.49
C LYS A 422 -12.75 0.44 11.78
N LYS A 423 -11.78 0.79 12.64
CA LYS A 423 -11.62 2.15 13.16
C LYS A 423 -10.87 3.05 12.17
N THR A 424 -11.23 4.32 12.18
CA THR A 424 -10.31 5.40 11.81
C THR A 424 -9.74 5.99 13.11
N ARG A 425 -8.46 6.35 13.11
CA ARG A 425 -7.79 7.00 14.26
C ARG A 425 -7.12 8.27 13.76
N VAL A 426 -7.49 9.41 14.32
CA VAL A 426 -7.05 10.74 13.89
C VAL A 426 -6.16 11.32 14.97
N VAL A 427 -5.01 11.88 14.58
CA VAL A 427 -4.16 12.68 15.47
C VAL A 427 -4.00 14.08 14.88
N ASP A 428 -4.03 15.09 15.74
CA ASP A 428 -3.69 16.47 15.43
C ASP A 428 -2.30 16.76 16.02
N LEU A 429 -1.29 16.89 15.16
CA LEU A 429 0.10 17.06 15.59
C LEU A 429 0.45 18.52 15.95
N LEU A 430 -0.49 19.47 15.79
CA LEU A 430 -0.30 20.86 16.20
C LEU A 430 -0.71 21.10 17.66
N LYS A 431 -1.35 20.13 18.31
CA LYS A 431 -1.63 20.19 19.75
C LYS A 431 -0.34 20.07 20.57
N ASP A 432 -0.32 20.71 21.73
CA ASP A 432 0.81 20.65 22.67
C ASP A 432 1.10 19.22 23.15
N ASP A 433 0.04 18.42 23.39
CA ASP A 433 0.12 16.99 23.68
C ASP A 433 -0.68 16.21 22.63
N PRO A 434 -0.04 15.85 21.49
CA PRO A 434 -0.72 15.18 20.41
C PRO A 434 -1.02 13.73 20.77
N GLU A 435 -2.29 13.34 20.64
CA GLU A 435 -2.74 11.96 20.83
C GLU A 435 -3.73 11.54 19.73
N PHE A 436 -3.78 10.24 19.46
CA PHE A 436 -4.81 9.67 18.59
C PHE A 436 -6.16 9.62 19.29
N VAL A 437 -7.20 9.99 18.54
CA VAL A 437 -8.61 9.85 18.92
C VAL A 437 -9.32 9.07 17.84
N ASP A 438 -10.27 8.22 18.21
CA ASP A 438 -11.08 7.47 17.26
C ASP A 438 -11.97 8.43 16.45
N GLY A 439 -11.93 8.30 15.12
CA GLY A 439 -12.87 8.94 14.21
C GLY A 439 -14.08 8.05 13.90
N PRO A 440 -14.84 8.34 12.84
CA PRO A 440 -15.97 7.51 12.44
C PRO A 440 -15.50 6.10 12.00
N SER A 441 -16.25 5.08 12.38
CA SER A 441 -15.91 3.68 12.08
C SER A 441 -16.50 3.21 10.74
N MET A 442 -15.77 2.34 10.05
CA MET A 442 -16.28 1.53 8.96
C MET A 442 -17.22 0.45 9.51
N GLU A 443 -18.01 -0.17 8.62
CA GLU A 443 -18.99 -1.20 8.99
C GLU A 443 -18.29 -2.50 9.45
N LYS A 444 -17.19 -2.85 8.78
CA LYS A 444 -16.47 -4.10 8.90
C LYS A 444 -15.00 -3.84 9.22
N GLY A 445 -14.35 -4.81 9.87
CA GLY A 445 -12.89 -4.79 9.98
C GLY A 445 -12.29 -4.80 8.57
N THR A 446 -11.34 -3.91 8.28
CA THR A 446 -10.90 -3.64 6.90
C THR A 446 -9.38 -3.59 6.83
N ARG A 447 -8.76 -4.62 6.26
CA ARG A 447 -7.37 -4.57 5.79
C ARG A 447 -7.31 -3.97 4.40
N TYR A 448 -6.18 -3.36 4.05
CA TYR A 448 -5.92 -2.82 2.72
C TYR A 448 -6.90 -1.73 2.23
N PRO A 449 -7.48 -0.86 3.08
CA PRO A 449 -8.37 0.20 2.56
C PRO A 449 -7.56 1.14 1.66
N GLN A 450 -8.06 1.39 0.46
CA GLN A 450 -7.51 2.43 -0.40
C GLN A 450 -8.03 3.80 0.07
N ALA A 451 -7.16 4.81 0.06
CA ALA A 451 -7.51 6.16 0.46
C ALA A 451 -6.90 7.19 -0.51
N SER A 452 -7.72 8.12 -1.01
CA SER A 452 -7.26 9.22 -1.87
C SER A 452 -7.90 10.53 -1.48
N ILE A 453 -7.07 11.55 -1.28
CA ILE A 453 -7.51 12.94 -1.08
C ILE A 453 -8.16 13.46 -2.36
N LEU A 454 -9.31 14.12 -2.26
CA LEU A 454 -10.02 14.78 -3.34
C LEU A 454 -9.89 16.31 -3.26
N PRO A 455 -10.14 17.05 -4.36
CA PRO A 455 -9.96 18.51 -4.39
C PRO A 455 -10.97 19.34 -3.61
N ASP A 456 -12.04 18.71 -3.10
CA ASP A 456 -13.07 19.31 -2.26
C ASP A 456 -12.83 19.08 -0.76
N ASP A 457 -11.59 18.73 -0.38
CA ASP A 457 -11.16 18.38 0.98
C ASP A 457 -11.82 17.12 1.58
N THR A 458 -12.49 16.32 0.75
CA THR A 458 -12.91 14.97 1.15
C THR A 458 -11.80 13.94 0.88
N VAL A 459 -11.86 12.82 1.59
CA VAL A 459 -11.01 11.64 1.38
C VAL A 459 -11.91 10.48 0.96
N LEU A 460 -11.67 9.94 -0.23
CA LEU A 460 -12.30 8.71 -0.69
C LEU A 460 -11.63 7.52 -0.02
N ILE A 461 -12.40 6.73 0.74
CA ILE A 461 -11.97 5.49 1.37
C ILE A 461 -12.75 4.34 0.73
N SER A 462 -12.08 3.36 0.12
CA SER A 462 -12.75 2.28 -0.61
C SER A 462 -12.02 0.95 -0.51
N GLY A 463 -12.77 -0.13 -0.72
CA GLY A 463 -12.24 -1.47 -0.85
C GLY A 463 -11.70 -2.02 0.48
N GLY A 464 -10.70 -2.88 0.34
CA GLY A 464 -10.12 -3.67 1.42
C GLY A 464 -10.80 -5.03 1.57
N SER A 465 -10.37 -5.79 2.58
CA SER A 465 -10.94 -7.09 2.92
C SER A 465 -11.03 -7.32 4.42
N GLU A 466 -11.99 -8.15 4.86
CA GLU A 466 -12.16 -8.47 6.28
C GLU A 466 -11.03 -9.36 6.82
N ASP A 467 -10.42 -10.18 5.96
CA ASP A 467 -9.35 -11.12 6.30
C ASP A 467 -8.11 -10.93 5.41
N TYR A 468 -6.98 -11.54 5.80
CA TYR A 468 -5.71 -11.52 5.09
C TYR A 468 -5.87 -11.97 3.63
N ARG A 469 -5.45 -11.10 2.69
CA ARG A 469 -5.45 -11.35 1.24
C ARG A 469 -6.78 -11.88 0.67
N GLY A 470 -7.90 -11.27 1.11
CA GLY A 470 -9.24 -11.62 0.62
C GLY A 470 -9.70 -13.04 0.97
N ARG A 471 -9.01 -13.73 1.90
CA ARG A 471 -9.33 -15.12 2.30
C ARG A 471 -10.79 -15.24 2.69
N GLY A 472 -11.43 -16.32 2.25
CA GLY A 472 -12.86 -16.55 2.50
C GLY A 472 -13.78 -15.67 1.66
N ASP A 473 -13.30 -15.17 0.51
CA ASP A 473 -14.04 -14.26 -0.37
C ASP A 473 -14.51 -13.01 0.39
N SER A 474 -13.57 -12.38 1.10
CA SER A 474 -13.84 -11.36 2.12
C SER A 474 -13.60 -9.92 1.65
N ASP A 475 -13.54 -9.69 0.34
CA ASP A 475 -13.42 -8.34 -0.20
C ASP A 475 -14.64 -7.47 0.15
N ILE A 476 -14.37 -6.23 0.52
CA ILE A 476 -15.39 -5.27 0.95
C ILE A 476 -15.69 -4.34 -0.22
N LEU A 477 -16.81 -4.60 -0.91
CA LEU A 477 -17.32 -3.75 -1.97
C LEU A 477 -18.09 -2.56 -1.38
N GLN A 478 -17.37 -1.66 -0.72
CA GLN A 478 -17.94 -0.44 -0.14
C GLN A 478 -16.99 0.75 -0.35
N ALA A 479 -17.56 1.92 -0.56
CA ALA A 479 -16.82 3.18 -0.62
C ALA A 479 -17.47 4.25 0.26
N ARG A 480 -16.64 5.16 0.76
CA ARG A 480 -17.03 6.24 1.68
C ARG A 480 -16.29 7.53 1.32
N LEU A 481 -16.94 8.66 1.54
CA LEU A 481 -16.28 9.96 1.60
C LEU A 481 -16.19 10.38 3.05
N TYR A 482 -14.97 10.70 3.49
CA TYR A 482 -14.68 11.33 4.77
C TYR A 482 -14.46 12.82 4.54
N ASP A 483 -15.22 13.68 5.21
CA ASP A 483 -15.04 15.14 5.16
C ASP A 483 -14.02 15.53 6.25
N ALA A 484 -12.87 16.07 5.84
CA ALA A 484 -11.80 16.40 6.79
C ALA A 484 -12.14 17.59 7.70
N LYS A 485 -13.09 18.44 7.32
CA LYS A 485 -13.52 19.60 8.10
C LYS A 485 -14.51 19.20 9.18
N SER A 486 -15.55 18.45 8.83
CA SER A 486 -16.57 18.03 9.81
C SER A 486 -16.19 16.76 10.57
N GLY A 487 -15.32 15.93 10.01
CA GLY A 487 -15.01 14.60 10.54
C GLY A 487 -16.08 13.55 10.22
N ASP A 488 -17.08 13.88 9.41
CA ASP A 488 -18.14 12.95 9.03
C ASP A 488 -17.69 11.98 7.95
N MET A 489 -18.24 10.77 8.00
CA MET A 489 -18.02 9.75 6.98
C MET A 489 -19.36 9.22 6.48
N ARG A 490 -19.56 9.25 5.15
CA ARG A 490 -20.79 8.73 4.52
C ARG A 490 -20.49 7.73 3.43
N ARG A 491 -21.43 6.80 3.21
CA ARG A 491 -21.37 5.88 2.06
C ARG A 491 -21.59 6.62 0.74
N VAL A 492 -20.94 6.10 -0.30
CA VAL A 492 -21.12 6.45 -1.70
C VAL A 492 -21.31 5.18 -2.52
N ALA A 493 -21.28 5.26 -3.85
CA ALA A 493 -21.51 4.11 -4.72
C ALA A 493 -20.51 2.99 -4.42
N ASP A 494 -20.97 1.75 -4.43
CA ASP A 494 -20.11 0.60 -4.15
C ASP A 494 -19.20 0.32 -5.37
N PRO A 495 -17.91 0.01 -5.15
CA PRO A 495 -17.00 -0.40 -6.22
C PRO A 495 -17.47 -1.70 -6.88
N LEU A 496 -17.08 -1.92 -8.13
CA LEU A 496 -17.48 -3.08 -8.93
C LEU A 496 -16.50 -4.25 -8.79
N VAL A 497 -15.25 -3.96 -8.39
CA VAL A 497 -14.19 -4.94 -8.25
C VAL A 497 -13.64 -4.96 -6.81
N GLY A 498 -13.46 -6.16 -6.26
CA GLY A 498 -12.88 -6.38 -4.94
C GLY A 498 -11.37 -6.10 -4.94
N ARG A 499 -10.89 -5.32 -3.98
CA ARG A 499 -9.49 -4.89 -3.91
C ARG A 499 -8.92 -5.07 -2.51
N ASN A 500 -8.06 -6.08 -2.34
CA ASN A 500 -7.34 -6.35 -1.10
C ASN A 500 -5.82 -6.05 -1.25
N TYR A 501 -4.95 -7.00 -0.93
CA TYR A 501 -3.50 -6.86 -1.04
C TYR A 501 -3.06 -6.46 -2.45
N HIS A 502 -1.93 -5.74 -2.56
CA HIS A 502 -1.40 -5.23 -3.84
C HIS A 502 -2.35 -4.34 -4.66
N SER A 503 -3.20 -3.56 -3.98
CA SER A 503 -4.05 -2.56 -4.61
C SER A 503 -3.65 -1.13 -4.23
N GLY A 504 -4.19 -0.16 -4.95
CA GLY A 504 -4.03 1.26 -4.66
C GLY A 504 -4.99 2.12 -5.47
N SER A 505 -4.95 3.42 -5.21
CA SER A 505 -5.80 4.42 -5.87
C SER A 505 -5.03 5.71 -6.17
N ILE A 506 -5.39 6.39 -7.26
CA ILE A 506 -4.71 7.57 -7.78
C ILE A 506 -5.73 8.63 -8.19
N LEU A 507 -5.70 9.81 -7.56
CA LEU A 507 -6.44 10.98 -8.03
C LEU A 507 -5.90 11.42 -9.40
N LEU A 508 -6.79 11.60 -10.38
CA LEU A 508 -6.46 12.05 -11.73
C LEU A 508 -6.63 13.57 -11.90
N PRO A 509 -5.96 14.20 -12.88
CA PRO A 509 -6.07 15.64 -13.13
C PRO A 509 -7.48 16.14 -13.49
N ASP A 510 -8.38 15.26 -13.91
CA ASP A 510 -9.77 15.62 -14.18
C ASP A 510 -10.70 15.51 -12.95
N GLY A 511 -10.17 15.12 -11.80
CA GLY A 511 -10.93 14.94 -10.56
C GLY A 511 -11.59 13.57 -10.42
N ARG A 512 -11.37 12.62 -11.34
CA ARG A 512 -11.75 11.20 -11.12
C ARG A 512 -10.64 10.48 -10.34
N VAL A 513 -10.93 9.28 -9.84
CA VAL A 513 -9.94 8.46 -9.14
C VAL A 513 -9.80 7.11 -9.84
N MET A 514 -8.58 6.72 -10.18
CA MET A 514 -8.27 5.40 -10.72
C MET A 514 -7.95 4.42 -9.59
N PHE A 515 -8.44 3.19 -9.68
CA PHE A 515 -8.15 2.08 -8.79
C PHE A 515 -7.53 0.91 -9.55
N PHE A 516 -6.55 0.25 -8.95
CA PHE A 516 -5.80 -0.84 -9.58
C PHE A 516 -5.47 -1.97 -8.60
N GLY A 517 -5.14 -3.13 -9.16
CA GLY A 517 -4.62 -4.29 -8.44
C GLY A 517 -5.64 -4.99 -7.54
N SER A 518 -5.26 -6.18 -7.11
CA SER A 518 -5.81 -7.00 -6.03
C SER A 518 -5.13 -8.37 -6.17
N ASP A 519 -4.60 -8.92 -5.09
CA ASP A 519 -3.84 -10.17 -5.11
C ASP A 519 -4.34 -11.14 -4.04
N SER A 520 -5.58 -11.58 -4.23
CA SER A 520 -6.24 -12.56 -3.37
C SER A 520 -5.43 -13.86 -3.30
N LEU A 521 -5.31 -14.42 -2.09
CA LEU A 521 -4.59 -15.68 -1.91
C LEU A 521 -5.35 -16.87 -2.53
N TYR A 522 -6.68 -16.82 -2.47
CA TYR A 522 -7.57 -17.87 -2.97
C TYR A 522 -8.62 -17.31 -3.93
N ALA A 523 -9.07 -18.14 -4.86
CA ALA A 523 -10.11 -17.80 -5.84
C ALA A 523 -11.53 -18.19 -5.37
N ASP A 524 -11.66 -18.86 -4.23
CA ASP A 524 -12.92 -19.38 -3.72
C ASP A 524 -13.06 -19.21 -2.21
N LYS A 525 -14.30 -19.07 -1.74
CA LYS A 525 -14.65 -18.91 -0.33
C LYS A 525 -14.16 -20.05 0.57
N ALA A 526 -14.05 -21.27 0.04
CA ALA A 526 -13.56 -22.43 0.79
C ALA A 526 -12.02 -22.46 0.91
N ASN A 527 -11.30 -21.54 0.24
CA ASN A 527 -9.85 -21.42 0.26
C ASN A 527 -9.13 -22.66 -0.30
N THR A 528 -9.64 -23.19 -1.42
CA THR A 528 -9.15 -24.44 -2.01
C THR A 528 -8.39 -24.24 -3.32
N LYS A 529 -8.64 -23.14 -4.02
CA LYS A 529 -8.05 -22.81 -5.32
C LYS A 529 -7.15 -21.58 -5.19
N PRO A 530 -5.93 -21.58 -5.77
CA PRO A 530 -5.09 -20.38 -5.81
C PRO A 530 -5.81 -19.20 -6.46
N GLY A 531 -5.63 -18.02 -5.89
CA GLY A 531 -6.14 -16.78 -6.46
C GLY A 531 -5.50 -16.42 -7.80
N LYS A 532 -6.18 -15.54 -8.54
CA LYS A 532 -5.64 -14.88 -9.73
C LYS A 532 -5.56 -13.38 -9.45
N PHE A 533 -4.49 -12.75 -9.91
CA PHE A 533 -4.32 -11.31 -9.76
C PHE A 533 -5.38 -10.56 -10.57
N GLU A 534 -5.94 -9.50 -9.98
CA GLU A 534 -6.92 -8.63 -10.63
C GLU A 534 -6.24 -7.63 -11.57
N GLN A 535 -6.50 -7.79 -12.87
CA GLN A 535 -5.88 -6.98 -13.93
C GLN A 535 -6.77 -5.82 -14.40
N ARG A 536 -8.05 -5.80 -14.03
CA ARG A 536 -8.98 -4.71 -14.33
C ARG A 536 -8.66 -3.50 -13.47
N ILE A 537 -8.73 -2.33 -14.07
CA ILE A 537 -8.73 -1.06 -13.35
C ILE A 537 -10.16 -0.52 -13.29
N GLU A 538 -10.43 0.35 -12.33
CA GLU A 538 -11.69 1.08 -12.25
C GLU A 538 -11.45 2.57 -12.19
N ILE A 539 -12.42 3.33 -12.68
CA ILE A 539 -12.49 4.78 -12.52
C ILE A 539 -13.71 5.10 -11.67
N TYR A 540 -13.48 5.72 -10.52
CA TYR A 540 -14.53 6.35 -9.74
C TYR A 540 -14.69 7.80 -10.18
N THR A 541 -15.91 8.16 -10.54
CA THR A 541 -16.36 9.52 -10.82
C THR A 541 -17.10 10.04 -9.58
N PRO A 542 -16.50 10.95 -8.78
CA PRO A 542 -17.10 11.39 -7.52
C PRO A 542 -18.40 12.20 -7.72
N PRO A 543 -19.21 12.37 -6.65
CA PRO A 543 -20.50 13.06 -6.71
C PRO A 543 -20.39 14.48 -7.28
N TYR A 544 -19.30 15.19 -7.02
CA TYR A 544 -19.08 16.55 -7.52
C TYR A 544 -19.02 16.64 -9.06
N LEU A 545 -18.75 15.54 -9.80
CA LEU A 545 -18.77 15.55 -11.27
C LEU A 545 -20.15 15.26 -11.87
N TYR A 546 -21.14 14.96 -11.04
CA TYR A 546 -22.54 14.75 -11.45
C TYR A 546 -23.45 15.91 -11.03
N ARG A 547 -22.86 17.10 -10.85
CA ARG A 547 -23.55 18.36 -10.54
C ARG A 547 -23.62 19.23 -11.79
N ASN A 548 -23.81 20.54 -11.60
CA ASN A 548 -23.78 21.55 -12.65
C ASN A 548 -22.39 21.65 -13.31
N ALA A 549 -22.22 22.62 -14.21
CA ALA A 549 -20.93 22.89 -14.83
C ALA A 549 -19.84 23.11 -13.79
N ARG A 550 -18.64 22.58 -14.05
CA ARG A 550 -17.46 22.78 -13.20
C ARG A 550 -16.71 24.06 -13.59
N PRO A 551 -15.98 24.70 -12.67
CA PRO A 551 -15.16 25.87 -12.99
C PRO A 551 -14.13 25.57 -14.08
N SER A 552 -14.01 26.47 -15.06
CA SER A 552 -12.88 26.46 -16.00
C SER A 552 -11.62 26.96 -15.29
N LEU A 553 -10.45 26.41 -15.62
CA LEU A 553 -9.16 26.91 -15.13
C LEU A 553 -8.10 26.72 -16.20
N SER A 554 -7.35 27.77 -16.50
CA SER A 554 -6.31 27.77 -17.54
C SER A 554 -5.10 28.63 -17.15
N GLY A 555 -4.01 28.50 -17.91
CA GLY A 555 -2.76 29.23 -17.71
C GLY A 555 -1.61 28.37 -17.18
N GLY A 556 -1.83 27.08 -16.90
CA GLY A 556 -0.75 26.13 -16.60
C GLY A 556 -0.10 25.51 -17.85
N PRO A 557 1.05 24.83 -17.71
CA PRO A 557 1.81 24.68 -16.47
C PRO A 557 2.57 25.96 -16.07
N LYS A 558 2.77 26.19 -14.77
CA LYS A 558 3.59 27.33 -14.25
C LYS A 558 4.63 26.87 -13.23
N THR A 559 5.77 27.57 -13.16
CA THR A 559 6.70 27.45 -12.03
C THR A 559 6.42 28.58 -11.04
N VAL A 560 6.20 28.26 -9.76
CA VAL A 560 5.89 29.24 -8.72
C VAL A 560 6.72 28.94 -7.48
N ARG A 561 7.54 29.90 -7.04
CA ARG A 561 8.35 29.77 -5.82
C ARG A 561 7.45 29.81 -4.59
N ARG A 562 7.87 29.14 -3.52
CA ARG A 562 7.27 29.29 -2.18
C ARG A 562 7.22 30.77 -1.79
N GLY A 563 6.08 31.23 -1.28
CA GLY A 563 5.82 32.64 -0.94
C GLY A 563 5.49 33.56 -2.12
N ALA A 564 5.60 33.08 -3.36
CA ALA A 564 5.25 33.86 -4.55
C ALA A 564 3.81 33.56 -4.99
N SER A 565 3.25 34.46 -5.80
CA SER A 565 1.94 34.29 -6.41
C SER A 565 2.04 34.03 -7.92
N ALA A 566 1.01 33.40 -8.47
CA ALA A 566 0.81 33.27 -9.91
C ALA A 566 -0.66 33.48 -10.28
N THR A 567 -0.90 34.07 -11.43
CA THR A 567 -2.25 34.31 -11.95
C THR A 567 -2.66 33.21 -12.92
N PHE A 568 -3.88 32.72 -12.77
CA PHE A 568 -4.59 31.80 -13.66
C PHE A 568 -5.87 32.47 -14.17
N THR A 569 -6.47 31.93 -15.22
CA THR A 569 -7.71 32.44 -15.81
C THR A 569 -8.84 31.46 -15.58
N THR A 570 -9.98 31.97 -15.10
CA THR A 570 -11.23 31.22 -14.89
C THR A 570 -12.42 32.15 -15.13
N GLN A 571 -13.39 31.68 -15.92
CA GLN A 571 -14.62 32.45 -16.20
C GLN A 571 -15.53 32.58 -14.97
N HIS A 572 -15.25 31.81 -13.92
CA HIS A 572 -16.03 31.73 -12.68
C HIS A 572 -15.21 32.18 -11.47
N ALA A 573 -14.31 33.15 -11.64
CA ALA A 573 -13.36 33.53 -10.58
C ALA A 573 -14.04 33.94 -9.27
N SER A 574 -15.19 34.63 -9.36
CA SER A 574 -15.98 35.07 -8.20
C SER A 574 -16.66 33.92 -7.45
N GLU A 575 -16.87 32.77 -8.08
CA GLU A 575 -17.52 31.59 -7.50
C GLU A 575 -16.51 30.69 -6.77
N VAL A 576 -15.21 30.84 -7.05
CA VAL A 576 -14.14 30.05 -6.41
C VAL A 576 -14.13 30.28 -4.90
N LYS A 577 -14.23 29.20 -4.13
CA LYS A 577 -14.12 29.20 -2.65
C LYS A 577 -12.83 28.63 -2.14
N THR A 578 -12.28 27.61 -2.81
CA THR A 578 -11.01 27.03 -2.40
C THR A 578 -10.07 26.85 -3.59
N ALA A 579 -8.77 26.99 -3.32
CA ALA A 579 -7.70 26.59 -4.20
C ALA A 579 -6.84 25.57 -3.46
N ARG A 580 -6.57 24.44 -4.11
CA ARG A 580 -5.80 23.32 -3.55
C ARG A 580 -4.66 22.94 -4.47
N LEU A 581 -3.47 22.87 -3.90
CA LEU A 581 -2.27 22.39 -4.54
C LEU A 581 -2.01 20.96 -4.06
N ILE A 582 -2.37 19.98 -4.90
CA ILE A 582 -2.35 18.56 -4.53
C ILE A 582 -1.13 17.88 -5.15
N ARG A 583 -0.27 17.29 -4.31
CA ARG A 583 0.85 16.48 -4.79
C ARG A 583 0.31 15.17 -5.38
N PRO A 584 0.74 14.75 -6.58
CA PRO A 584 0.27 13.51 -7.18
C PRO A 584 0.70 12.31 -6.35
N SER A 585 -0.20 11.33 -6.24
CA SER A 585 0.03 10.08 -5.53
C SER A 585 1.14 9.22 -6.15
N ALA A 586 1.84 8.50 -5.28
CA ALA A 586 2.67 7.35 -5.62
C ALA A 586 2.29 6.21 -4.66
N SER A 587 1.38 5.32 -5.10
CA SER A 587 0.68 4.38 -4.23
C SER A 587 1.14 2.94 -4.43
N THR A 588 1.35 2.22 -3.31
CA THR A 588 1.54 0.77 -3.28
C THR A 588 1.32 0.24 -1.87
N HIS A 589 0.92 -1.03 -1.69
CA HIS A 589 0.86 -1.69 -0.38
C HIS A 589 0.18 -0.84 0.72
N VAL A 590 -0.95 -0.20 0.40
CA VAL A 590 -1.72 0.67 1.32
C VAL A 590 -0.95 1.93 1.79
N THR A 591 0.16 2.26 1.13
CA THR A 591 1.09 3.33 1.49
C THR A 591 1.20 4.33 0.35
N ASP A 592 0.99 5.61 0.66
CA ASP A 592 1.24 6.77 -0.21
C ASP A 592 1.74 7.91 0.69
N VAL A 593 3.05 8.18 0.63
CA VAL A 593 3.68 9.27 1.40
C VAL A 593 3.81 10.56 0.58
N ASP A 594 3.43 10.52 -0.70
CA ASP A 594 3.50 11.66 -1.61
C ASP A 594 2.24 12.51 -1.53
N GLN A 595 1.05 11.88 -1.56
CA GLN A 595 -0.20 12.65 -1.66
C GLN A 595 -0.42 13.56 -0.45
N LYS A 596 -0.58 14.86 -0.73
CA LYS A 596 -1.02 15.88 0.22
C LYS A 596 -1.71 17.01 -0.52
N SER A 597 -2.73 17.60 0.10
CA SER A 597 -3.45 18.75 -0.43
C SER A 597 -3.13 19.99 0.40
N ILE A 598 -2.55 21.00 -0.24
CA ILE A 598 -2.12 22.23 0.42
C ILE A 598 -3.10 23.34 0.04
N ALA A 599 -3.69 24.01 1.04
CA ALA A 599 -4.53 25.18 0.78
C ALA A 599 -3.68 26.35 0.26
N LEU A 600 -4.19 27.08 -0.73
CA LEU A 600 -3.57 28.30 -1.25
C LEU A 600 -4.45 29.51 -0.93
N ASP A 601 -3.83 30.60 -0.51
CA ASP A 601 -4.50 31.90 -0.51
C ASP A 601 -4.70 32.35 -1.96
N PHE A 602 -5.82 33.01 -2.24
CA PHE A 602 -6.09 33.54 -3.57
C PHE A 602 -6.89 34.83 -3.56
N LYS A 603 -6.80 35.59 -4.66
CA LYS A 603 -7.64 36.75 -4.94
C LYS A 603 -8.21 36.64 -6.35
N ALA A 604 -9.54 36.73 -6.45
CA ALA A 604 -10.25 36.79 -7.71
C ALA A 604 -10.44 38.25 -8.16
N THR A 605 -10.26 38.55 -9.45
CA THR A 605 -10.51 39.87 -10.04
C THR A 605 -10.87 39.71 -11.51
N GLY A 606 -12.11 40.05 -11.90
CA GLY A 606 -12.63 39.70 -13.22
C GLY A 606 -12.49 38.19 -13.47
N ASP A 607 -11.96 37.81 -14.63
CA ASP A 607 -11.73 36.40 -14.99
C ASP A 607 -10.35 35.86 -14.52
N THR A 608 -9.70 36.56 -13.58
CA THR A 608 -8.36 36.20 -13.11
C THR A 608 -8.37 35.73 -11.66
N LEU A 609 -7.55 34.72 -11.39
CA LEU A 609 -7.35 34.15 -10.07
C LEU A 609 -5.86 34.17 -9.74
N LYS A 610 -5.45 35.06 -8.83
CA LYS A 610 -4.07 35.13 -8.32
C LYS A 610 -3.95 34.23 -7.09
N VAL A 611 -3.26 33.11 -7.20
CA VAL A 611 -3.00 32.17 -6.10
C VAL A 611 -1.61 32.38 -5.52
N THR A 612 -1.42 32.14 -4.21
CA THR A 612 -0.15 32.31 -3.50
C THR A 612 0.29 31.00 -2.87
N VAL A 613 1.52 30.57 -3.16
CA VAL A 613 2.09 29.34 -2.60
C VAL A 613 2.63 29.60 -1.19
N PRO A 614 2.30 28.77 -0.17
CA PRO A 614 2.86 28.95 1.17
C PRO A 614 4.39 28.95 1.22
N LYS A 615 4.95 29.65 2.22
CA LYS A 615 6.41 29.82 2.35
C LYS A 615 7.14 28.57 2.88
N ASN A 616 6.46 27.76 3.70
CA ASN A 616 7.11 26.65 4.40
C ASN A 616 7.50 25.53 3.42
N ARG A 617 8.80 25.24 3.33
CA ARG A 617 9.36 24.20 2.45
C ARG A 617 9.04 22.77 2.87
N ASN A 618 8.76 22.55 4.15
CA ASN A 618 8.40 21.23 4.65
C ASN A 618 6.93 20.91 4.33
N LEU A 619 6.06 21.93 4.36
CA LEU A 619 4.69 21.85 3.87
C LEU A 619 4.65 21.70 2.35
N VAL A 620 5.32 22.62 1.64
CA VAL A 620 5.38 22.67 0.17
C VAL A 620 6.74 22.15 -0.31
N GLN A 621 6.88 20.83 -0.28
CA GLN A 621 8.05 20.14 -0.84
C GLN A 621 8.27 20.56 -2.31
N SER A 622 9.52 20.60 -2.77
CA SER A 622 9.79 20.85 -4.18
C SER A 622 9.22 19.71 -5.04
N GLY A 623 8.78 20.04 -6.25
CA GLY A 623 8.17 19.09 -7.18
C GLY A 623 6.96 19.66 -7.92
N TRP A 624 6.19 18.77 -8.52
CA TRP A 624 5.01 19.08 -9.31
C TRP A 624 3.73 18.74 -8.55
N TYR A 625 2.74 19.59 -8.77
CA TYR A 625 1.45 19.56 -8.11
C TYR A 625 0.32 19.82 -9.11
N MET A 626 -0.85 19.29 -8.80
CA MET A 626 -2.11 19.61 -9.45
C MET A 626 -2.76 20.79 -8.70
N LEU A 627 -2.95 21.92 -9.38
CA LEU A 627 -3.76 23.02 -8.88
C LEU A 627 -5.22 22.82 -9.28
N PHE A 628 -6.08 22.63 -8.29
CA PHE A 628 -7.53 22.64 -8.43
C PHE A 628 -8.11 23.90 -7.82
N VAL A 629 -9.19 24.40 -8.41
CA VAL A 629 -10.04 25.42 -7.79
C VAL A 629 -11.46 24.85 -7.67
N THR A 630 -12.11 25.10 -6.55
CA THR A 630 -13.43 24.54 -6.25
C THR A 630 -14.40 25.67 -5.98
N ASP A 631 -15.57 25.63 -6.60
CA ASP A 631 -16.64 26.62 -6.43
C ASP A 631 -17.39 26.48 -5.10
N ASP A 632 -18.40 27.32 -4.91
CA ASP A 632 -19.25 27.33 -3.72
C ASP A 632 -20.19 26.13 -3.58
N GLN A 633 -20.35 25.35 -4.65
CA GLN A 633 -21.06 24.08 -4.66
C GLN A 633 -20.12 22.88 -4.44
N GLY A 634 -18.83 23.10 -4.16
CA GLY A 634 -17.88 22.00 -3.96
C GLY A 634 -17.50 21.29 -5.27
N THR A 635 -17.66 21.92 -6.43
CA THR A 635 -17.32 21.35 -7.74
C THR A 635 -15.92 21.79 -8.16
N PRO A 636 -14.96 20.87 -8.33
CA PRO A 636 -13.59 21.23 -8.69
C PRO A 636 -13.39 21.42 -10.19
N SER A 637 -12.54 22.36 -10.58
CA SER A 637 -12.01 22.51 -11.94
C SER A 637 -11.21 21.26 -12.37
N LYS A 638 -10.88 21.13 -13.65
CA LYS A 638 -9.73 20.27 -14.02
C LYS A 638 -8.45 20.91 -13.48
N ALA A 639 -7.45 20.10 -13.16
CA ALA A 639 -6.19 20.58 -12.62
C ALA A 639 -5.35 21.31 -13.66
N GLN A 640 -4.60 22.31 -13.19
CA GLN A 640 -3.46 22.88 -13.89
C GLN A 640 -2.17 22.48 -13.19
N TRP A 641 -1.15 22.08 -13.93
CA TRP A 641 0.12 21.66 -13.33
C TRP A 641 0.93 22.86 -12.81
N VAL A 642 1.48 22.75 -11.61
CA VAL A 642 2.35 23.76 -10.99
C VAL A 642 3.62 23.10 -10.50
N ARG A 643 4.77 23.65 -10.89
CA ARG A 643 6.09 23.27 -10.35
C ARG A 643 6.50 24.23 -9.24
N VAL A 644 6.81 23.69 -8.07
CA VAL A 644 7.43 24.42 -6.97
C VAL A 644 8.92 24.05 -6.94
N PRO A 645 9.83 25.00 -7.21
CA PRO A 645 11.27 24.76 -7.22
C PRO A 645 11.84 24.54 -5.81
#